data_AF-A0A6N4T2F5-F1
#
_entry.id   AF-A0A6N4T2F5-F1
#
_cell.length_a   1.000
_cell.length_b   1.000
_cell.length_c   1.000
_cell.angle_alpha   90.00
_cell.angle_beta   90.00
_cell.angle_gamma   90.00
#
_symmetry.space_group_name_H-M   'P 1'
#
loop_
_entity.id
_entity.type
_entity.pdbx_description
1 polymer ?
#
loop_
_entity_poly.entity_id
_entity_poly.type
_entity_poly.pdbx_seq_one_letter_code
_entity_poly.pdbx_strand_id
1 'polypeptide(L)'
;MQTFRNVPNEGELFYGLIQDGNDLWNATFFCGSCAILRRTYLEEVGGIAVETVTEDAHTALKMQRLGYNTAYLALPQAAGLATESLSAHVGQRIRWARGMAQIFRTDNPLLGKGLSFGQRLCYSNAMLHFFYGLPRMVFLLAPLSYLFFEVHIIKASALSIAAYSLPHLLHANLTNSRIQGAHRHSFWAEVYEATLAWYIFRPTLVALINPKLGKFNVTAKGGLVEQEHFDWTISKPYLIMLGMNILGFFVGFGRALWWNTYEMDTVILNMLWTIYNLVILGATLAVATESKQVRRTHRVRAVLNATLRLNNGHSIVCRTEDFSMGGMSFRVPEGFQMHKDEDLMISLYGTNGESVFPARTVFFKDNLLSVQFMPLDLQQEMDLINCTIGRADVWLSWSNDRDIDHPLNGLKEIAYHSMRGFSRFGTSIKQYVMERTGHMNKINEASIVKTITTSIRAKLSRKGSTTALAILCGVTAIAHHDDVLAKSKHASASASATASAQPAVVEKIALEDLQPTSVIGGQKTYNISLKDMIGISSSVELRGTEGERSFPFTVRSDEVITAAKVKYGIAYSPALLPDLSHIQVLVNNELVSVVPLPKETSKGIVREDVIDPRFFADFNQLSFKLIGHYTRDCEDPYHSSLWAKLSHTTNLELTVSPLTLANDLGMLPAPFFDRRDNKLLELPFILPATPSLEVLRNAGVVASWFGHLSSYRGARFPIEANTLPRGNAVLFATANEAPAGVTLPAIAGPTLAIMANPANPKAKLLLVLGRDVNELKIAVQALTMGQMAMSGESAVIKNLKEIDPRKAYDAPKWLPTDRPVKFGELAGPSALKVNGLTPDLIRVNLRVAPDLFTWQKEGVPIDLRYRFTPRPTVDKSTLNIGINDEFVRSLPLSGTQVEKGKIKESVMLFFKDGQRYAQDEIQVPTFRIGAENQLQFHFFYDYPKQGACKDVYLDNVRSAIDPDSTIDFSNMPHYAAMPNLAYMANAGFPFTRMADLAQTAIVMPDRPNAQEMELFLNVMGRMGESTGYPVLNSTLIRSADVEKHSDKDFLLLGASGNLPLLKQWSKYMPMSMDENGNRLQLPTGFLRLVTRWAGRDLDAMERHAGEMLAKTGNAFGAMMQFESPLSSGHSVIVMTSGDSTSLADLTAGLNKADLRSKFQGDLVLIKGERIANAQIGETYYSGSLPWWTWLKWHLSTQPFIMIIFLMLASLIAATMLFRFLRKKAASRLALEDKKK
;
A
#
# COMPACT_ATOMS: atom_id res chain seq x y z
N MET A 1 20.21 -29.23 37.63
CA MET A 1 20.09 -27.75 37.52
C MET A 1 20.21 -26.99 38.86
N GLN A 2 20.12 -27.63 40.05
CA GLN A 2 20.25 -26.94 41.36
C GLN A 2 19.25 -25.75 41.57
N THR A 3 18.09 -25.80 40.94
CA THR A 3 17.05 -24.75 41.01
C THR A 3 16.06 -24.93 42.17
N PHE A 4 16.16 -26.04 42.92
CA PHE A 4 15.26 -26.37 44.02
C PHE A 4 15.29 -25.29 45.12
N ARG A 5 14.11 -24.81 45.52
CA ARG A 5 13.84 -23.68 46.44
C ARG A 5 14.16 -22.28 45.92
N ASN A 6 14.97 -22.12 44.88
CA ASN A 6 15.28 -20.80 44.32
C ASN A 6 14.27 -20.38 43.23
N VAL A 7 13.83 -21.35 42.41
CA VAL A 7 12.86 -21.12 41.33
C VAL A 7 11.51 -21.73 41.71
N PRO A 8 10.39 -21.01 41.54
CA PRO A 8 9.05 -21.54 41.73
C PRO A 8 8.79 -22.79 40.88
N ASN A 9 8.06 -23.75 41.44
CA ASN A 9 7.74 -24.97 40.70
C ASN A 9 6.63 -24.69 39.65
N GLU A 10 6.44 -25.62 38.70
CA GLU A 10 5.47 -25.41 37.63
C GLU A 10 4.01 -25.29 38.12
N GLY A 11 3.64 -26.04 39.16
CA GLY A 11 2.27 -26.05 39.68
C GLY A 11 1.92 -24.80 40.51
N GLU A 12 2.91 -24.07 41.01
CA GLU A 12 2.75 -22.94 41.93
C GLU A 12 2.05 -21.75 41.27
N LEU A 13 2.25 -21.53 39.96
CA LEU A 13 1.47 -20.55 39.21
C LEU A 13 -0.03 -20.88 39.23
N PHE A 14 -0.36 -22.15 39.06
CA PHE A 14 -1.75 -22.60 38.98
C PHE A 14 -2.44 -22.56 40.33
N TYR A 15 -1.83 -23.15 41.36
CA TYR A 15 -2.41 -23.19 42.71
C TYR A 15 -2.26 -21.87 43.47
N GLY A 16 -1.21 -21.09 43.24
CA GLY A 16 -0.99 -19.82 43.93
C GLY A 16 -1.85 -18.68 43.40
N LEU A 17 -1.84 -18.46 42.08
CA LEU A 17 -2.49 -17.29 41.47
C LEU A 17 -3.74 -17.63 40.67
N ILE A 18 -3.68 -18.66 39.82
CA ILE A 18 -4.78 -18.92 38.85
C ILE A 18 -6.02 -19.48 39.54
N GLN A 19 -5.90 -20.42 40.47
CA GLN A 19 -7.04 -21.00 41.18
C GLN A 19 -7.74 -19.99 42.11
N ASP A 20 -6.96 -19.12 42.76
CA ASP A 20 -7.47 -17.98 43.52
C ASP A 20 -8.21 -16.98 42.60
N GLY A 21 -7.60 -16.65 41.46
CA GLY A 21 -8.25 -15.84 40.42
C GLY A 21 -9.54 -16.48 39.86
N ASN A 22 -9.59 -17.81 39.72
CA ASN A 22 -10.79 -18.53 39.31
C ASN A 22 -11.88 -18.50 40.40
N ASP A 23 -11.51 -18.46 41.67
CA ASP A 23 -12.48 -18.38 42.78
C ASP A 23 -13.27 -17.07 42.75
N LEU A 24 -12.63 -15.95 42.40
CA LEU A 24 -13.30 -14.66 42.18
C LEU A 24 -14.49 -14.76 41.21
N TRP A 25 -14.42 -15.71 40.27
CA TRP A 25 -15.45 -15.97 39.27
C TRP A 25 -16.32 -17.19 39.59
N ASN A 26 -16.21 -17.77 40.79
CA ASN A 26 -16.88 -19.00 41.20
C ASN A 26 -16.58 -20.16 40.23
N ALA A 27 -15.33 -20.29 39.81
CA ALA A 27 -14.89 -21.17 38.73
C ALA A 27 -13.69 -22.07 39.10
N THR A 28 -13.34 -22.13 40.39
CA THR A 28 -12.34 -23.09 40.90
C THR A 28 -12.84 -24.51 40.67
N PHE A 29 -12.06 -25.34 40.00
CA PHE A 29 -12.44 -26.71 39.68
C PHE A 29 -11.62 -27.75 40.46
N PHE A 30 -12.21 -28.93 40.59
CA PHE A 30 -11.63 -30.08 41.26
C PHE A 30 -10.40 -30.61 40.50
N CYS A 31 -9.26 -30.75 41.20
CA CYS A 31 -7.97 -31.18 40.65
C CYS A 31 -7.58 -32.61 41.05
N GLY A 32 -8.57 -33.48 41.28
CA GLY A 32 -8.38 -34.92 41.51
C GLY A 32 -7.98 -35.30 42.94
N SER A 33 -7.45 -34.38 43.73
CA SER A 33 -7.09 -34.60 45.13
C SER A 33 -7.15 -33.29 45.93
N CYS A 34 -7.06 -33.37 47.27
CA CYS A 34 -7.11 -32.22 48.18
C CYS A 34 -8.39 -31.36 48.02
N ALA A 35 -9.53 -32.02 47.84
CA ALA A 35 -10.83 -31.37 47.68
C ALA A 35 -11.90 -32.05 48.54
N ILE A 36 -12.87 -31.27 49.00
CA ILE A 36 -14.05 -31.76 49.72
C ILE A 36 -15.26 -31.51 48.82
N LEU A 37 -15.97 -32.59 48.46
CA LEU A 37 -17.18 -32.52 47.64
C LEU A 37 -18.40 -32.88 48.48
N ARG A 38 -19.50 -32.14 48.30
CA ARG A 38 -20.76 -32.49 48.93
C ARG A 38 -21.37 -33.68 48.20
N ARG A 39 -21.53 -34.80 48.90
CA ARG A 39 -22.04 -36.06 48.35
C ARG A 39 -23.37 -35.91 47.60
N THR A 40 -24.33 -35.18 48.16
CA THR A 40 -25.65 -34.97 47.52
C THR A 40 -25.53 -34.32 46.14
N TYR A 41 -24.69 -33.28 46.01
CA TYR A 41 -24.47 -32.60 44.73
C TYR A 41 -23.71 -33.47 43.72
N LEU A 42 -22.84 -34.36 44.21
CA LEU A 42 -22.12 -35.32 43.37
C LEU A 42 -23.08 -36.39 42.82
N GLU A 43 -24.00 -36.89 43.65
CA GLU A 43 -25.04 -37.83 43.22
C GLU A 43 -25.98 -37.19 42.18
N GLU A 44 -26.34 -35.91 42.33
CA GLU A 44 -27.18 -35.17 41.37
C GLU A 44 -26.55 -35.02 39.96
N VAL A 45 -25.21 -35.00 39.84
CA VAL A 45 -24.51 -34.98 38.54
C VAL A 45 -24.19 -36.37 37.99
N GLY A 46 -24.65 -37.44 38.65
CA GLY A 46 -24.42 -38.82 38.25
C GLY A 46 -23.09 -39.41 38.74
N GLY A 47 -22.48 -38.84 39.78
CA GLY A 47 -21.21 -39.27 40.34
C GLY A 47 -20.00 -38.60 39.67
N ILE A 48 -18.83 -39.26 39.78
CA ILE A 48 -17.60 -38.81 39.13
C ILE A 48 -17.71 -39.04 37.61
N ALA A 49 -17.41 -38.01 36.82
CA ALA A 49 -17.52 -38.02 35.36
C ALA A 49 -16.52 -38.98 34.72
N VAL A 50 -16.97 -40.00 33.99
CA VAL A 50 -16.12 -41.03 33.38
C VAL A 50 -15.90 -40.84 31.87
N GLU A 51 -16.47 -39.78 31.29
CA GLU A 51 -16.45 -39.57 29.83
C GLU A 51 -15.09 -39.09 29.31
N THR A 52 -14.26 -38.52 30.17
CA THR A 52 -12.95 -37.96 29.82
C THR A 52 -11.87 -38.48 30.78
N VAL A 53 -10.60 -38.39 30.36
CA VAL A 53 -9.45 -38.84 31.18
C VAL A 53 -9.06 -37.87 32.30
N THR A 54 -9.79 -36.77 32.44
CA THR A 54 -9.69 -35.76 33.51
C THR A 54 -11.05 -35.67 34.18
N GLU A 55 -11.42 -36.76 34.84
CA GLU A 55 -12.70 -36.97 35.51
C GLU A 55 -12.99 -35.88 36.54
N ASP A 56 -11.93 -35.38 37.17
CA ASP A 56 -11.94 -34.39 38.21
C ASP A 56 -12.50 -33.04 37.73
N ALA A 57 -11.84 -32.44 36.75
CA ALA A 57 -12.23 -31.15 36.19
C ALA A 57 -13.59 -31.25 35.48
N HIS A 58 -13.87 -32.40 34.84
CA HIS A 58 -15.15 -32.63 34.19
C HIS A 58 -16.31 -32.73 35.18
N THR A 59 -16.10 -33.38 36.33
CA THR A 59 -17.08 -33.44 37.42
C THR A 59 -17.38 -32.04 37.95
N ALA A 60 -16.35 -31.23 38.21
CA ALA A 60 -16.54 -29.86 38.67
C ALA A 60 -17.35 -29.02 37.66
N LEU A 61 -17.06 -29.15 36.36
CA LEU A 61 -17.79 -28.45 35.31
C LEU A 61 -19.28 -28.82 35.31
N LYS A 62 -19.61 -30.11 35.46
CA LYS A 62 -21.00 -30.58 35.54
C LYS A 62 -21.72 -30.03 36.77
N MET A 63 -21.05 -30.04 37.93
CA MET A 63 -21.62 -29.47 39.16
C MET A 63 -21.88 -27.97 39.03
N GLN A 64 -20.95 -27.21 38.46
CA GLN A 64 -21.15 -25.78 38.26
C GLN A 64 -22.24 -25.45 37.24
N ARG A 65 -22.49 -26.33 36.26
CA ARG A 65 -23.61 -26.18 35.31
C ARG A 65 -24.98 -26.30 35.97
N LEU A 66 -25.08 -27.02 37.09
CA LEU A 66 -26.28 -27.06 37.93
C LEU A 66 -26.37 -25.87 38.91
N GLY A 67 -25.42 -24.95 38.87
CA GLY A 67 -25.42 -23.74 39.68
C GLY A 67 -24.78 -23.90 41.06
N TYR A 68 -24.09 -25.02 41.34
CA TYR A 68 -23.36 -25.16 42.61
C TYR A 68 -22.12 -24.27 42.65
N ASN A 69 -21.84 -23.75 43.84
CA ASN A 69 -20.67 -22.92 44.10
C ASN A 69 -19.45 -23.76 44.47
N THR A 70 -18.28 -23.25 44.12
CA THR A 70 -16.98 -23.78 44.53
C THR A 70 -16.28 -22.75 45.41
N ALA A 71 -15.28 -23.18 46.18
CA ALA A 71 -14.43 -22.29 46.97
C ALA A 71 -12.98 -22.80 46.91
N TYR A 72 -12.00 -21.91 46.82
CA TYR A 72 -10.59 -22.25 46.90
C TYR A 72 -9.96 -21.72 48.19
N LEU A 73 -9.23 -22.58 48.89
CA LEU A 73 -8.43 -22.19 50.04
C LEU A 73 -6.96 -22.31 49.65
N ALA A 74 -6.28 -21.18 49.49
CA ALA A 74 -4.87 -21.08 49.11
C ALA A 74 -3.92 -21.41 50.29
N LEU A 75 -4.19 -22.49 51.02
CA LEU A 75 -3.34 -22.99 52.11
C LEU A 75 -2.81 -24.39 51.75
N PRO A 76 -1.48 -24.62 51.76
CA PRO A 76 -0.92 -25.95 51.59
C PRO A 76 -1.31 -26.87 52.76
N GLN A 77 -2.18 -27.85 52.49
CA GLN A 77 -2.67 -28.83 53.50
C GLN A 77 -2.24 -30.28 53.19
N ALA A 78 -1.52 -30.49 52.09
CA ALA A 78 -1.06 -31.81 51.68
C ALA A 78 0.31 -31.73 50.99
N ALA A 79 1.10 -32.78 51.16
CA ALA A 79 2.40 -32.93 50.51
C ALA A 79 2.35 -34.07 49.50
N GLY A 80 2.33 -33.72 48.22
CA GLY A 80 2.37 -34.67 47.11
C GLY A 80 3.78 -34.93 46.59
N LEU A 81 4.01 -36.11 46.04
CA LEU A 81 5.24 -36.42 45.30
C LEU A 81 5.08 -35.99 43.84
N ALA A 82 6.08 -35.28 43.32
CA ALA A 82 6.20 -35.02 41.89
C ALA A 82 6.73 -36.27 41.16
N THR A 83 6.58 -36.29 39.84
CA THR A 83 7.15 -37.35 38.99
C THR A 83 8.67 -37.37 39.08
N GLU A 84 9.25 -38.56 39.32
CA GLU A 84 10.69 -38.74 39.56
C GLU A 84 11.55 -38.68 38.30
N SER A 85 10.94 -38.89 37.13
CA SER A 85 11.59 -38.79 35.81
C SER A 85 10.81 -37.87 34.86
N LEU A 86 11.50 -37.31 33.89
CA LEU A 86 10.97 -36.55 32.77
C LEU A 86 9.97 -37.39 31.96
N SER A 87 10.22 -38.69 31.79
CA SER A 87 9.29 -39.58 31.09
C SER A 87 7.96 -39.74 31.78
N ALA A 88 7.97 -39.89 33.10
CA ALA A 88 6.75 -39.90 33.91
C ALA A 88 6.06 -38.53 33.87
N HIS A 89 6.83 -37.44 33.93
CA HIS A 89 6.31 -36.07 33.85
C HIS A 89 5.57 -35.80 32.53
N VAL A 90 6.20 -36.10 31.40
CA VAL A 90 5.60 -35.96 30.06
C VAL A 90 4.35 -36.82 29.93
N GLY A 91 4.39 -38.07 30.42
CA GLY A 91 3.24 -38.97 30.42
C GLY A 91 2.03 -38.43 31.20
N GLN A 92 2.26 -37.78 32.33
CA GLN A 92 1.20 -37.12 33.11
C GLN A 92 0.59 -35.94 32.34
N ARG A 93 1.43 -35.08 31.75
CA ARG A 93 0.97 -33.87 31.02
C ARG A 93 0.21 -34.20 29.74
N ILE A 94 0.60 -35.26 29.03
CA ILE A 94 -0.16 -35.79 27.88
C ILE A 94 -1.59 -36.13 28.29
N ARG A 95 -1.79 -36.74 29.48
CA ARG A 95 -3.11 -37.11 29.98
C ARG A 95 -3.97 -35.88 30.25
N TRP A 96 -3.42 -34.90 30.96
CA TRP A 96 -4.12 -33.65 31.28
C TRP A 96 -4.48 -32.87 30.02
N ALA A 97 -3.53 -32.73 29.09
CA ALA A 97 -3.76 -32.04 27.83
C ALA A 97 -4.87 -32.71 27.00
N ARG A 98 -4.85 -34.05 26.90
CA ARG A 98 -5.89 -34.82 26.22
C ARG A 98 -7.25 -34.64 26.90
N GLY A 99 -7.33 -34.81 28.21
CA GLY A 99 -8.59 -34.73 28.96
C GLY A 99 -9.24 -33.35 28.85
N MET A 100 -8.45 -32.29 29.04
CA MET A 100 -8.95 -30.93 28.90
C MET A 100 -9.42 -30.62 27.47
N ALA A 101 -8.72 -31.09 26.44
CA ALA A 101 -9.16 -30.97 25.05
C ALA A 101 -10.44 -31.79 24.77
N GLN A 102 -10.59 -32.97 25.39
CA GLN A 102 -11.82 -33.77 25.32
C GLN A 102 -12.99 -33.00 25.92
N ILE A 103 -12.87 -32.48 27.15
CA ILE A 103 -13.93 -31.69 27.79
C ILE A 103 -14.30 -30.48 26.93
N PHE A 104 -13.31 -29.77 26.40
CA PHE A 104 -13.54 -28.62 25.53
C PHE A 104 -14.37 -28.99 24.29
N ARG A 105 -14.12 -30.18 23.71
CA ARG A 105 -14.82 -30.66 22.51
C ARG A 105 -16.18 -31.29 22.80
N THR A 106 -16.33 -32.02 23.90
CA THR A 106 -17.56 -32.74 24.24
C THR A 106 -18.58 -31.83 24.90
N ASP A 107 -18.15 -31.05 25.88
CA ASP A 107 -19.04 -30.26 26.71
C ASP A 107 -19.05 -28.79 26.30
N ASN A 108 -17.94 -28.29 25.76
CA ASN A 108 -17.75 -26.90 25.32
C ASN A 108 -18.17 -25.86 26.37
N PRO A 109 -17.24 -25.38 27.22
CA PRO A 109 -17.54 -24.39 28.24
C PRO A 109 -17.94 -23.02 27.66
N LEU A 110 -17.55 -22.67 26.43
CA LEU A 110 -17.87 -21.35 25.84
C LEU A 110 -19.35 -21.23 25.48
N LEU A 111 -19.91 -22.26 24.83
CA LEU A 111 -21.27 -22.22 24.27
C LEU A 111 -22.29 -23.04 25.07
N GLY A 112 -21.84 -23.94 25.95
CA GLY A 112 -22.73 -24.77 26.79
C GLY A 112 -23.65 -23.95 27.70
N LYS A 113 -24.82 -24.49 28.05
CA LYS A 113 -25.76 -23.86 29.00
C LYS A 113 -25.30 -24.08 30.46
N GLY A 114 -25.85 -23.30 31.40
CA GLY A 114 -25.66 -23.50 32.84
C GLY A 114 -24.45 -22.79 33.47
N LEU A 115 -23.58 -22.13 32.68
CA LEU A 115 -22.45 -21.36 33.21
C LEU A 115 -22.62 -19.86 33.03
N SER A 116 -22.21 -19.09 34.05
CA SER A 116 -22.07 -17.64 33.97
C SER A 116 -20.91 -17.24 33.06
N PHE A 117 -20.92 -16.00 32.55
CA PHE A 117 -19.87 -15.50 31.65
C PHE A 117 -18.44 -15.67 32.23
N GLY A 118 -18.25 -15.40 33.52
CA GLY A 118 -16.97 -15.58 34.19
C GLY A 118 -16.50 -17.04 34.22
N GLN A 119 -17.38 -17.96 34.61
CA GLN A 119 -17.09 -19.40 34.61
C GLN A 119 -16.75 -19.91 33.22
N ARG A 120 -17.47 -19.44 32.18
CA ARG A 120 -17.14 -19.77 30.79
C ARG A 120 -15.72 -19.37 30.46
N LEU A 121 -15.32 -18.14 30.81
CA LEU A 121 -13.97 -17.65 30.53
C LEU A 121 -12.89 -18.45 31.29
N CYS A 122 -13.09 -18.71 32.59
CA CYS A 122 -12.15 -19.48 33.42
C CYS A 122 -11.94 -20.92 32.92
N TYR A 123 -13.02 -21.67 32.68
CA TYR A 123 -12.91 -23.03 32.14
C TYR A 123 -12.31 -23.06 30.74
N SER A 124 -12.69 -22.10 29.89
CA SER A 124 -12.15 -22.02 28.53
C SER A 124 -10.66 -21.69 28.56
N ASN A 125 -10.23 -20.77 29.42
CA ASN A 125 -8.81 -20.46 29.62
C ASN A 125 -8.03 -21.70 30.08
N ALA A 126 -8.53 -22.43 31.09
CA ALA A 126 -7.91 -23.64 31.59
C ALA A 126 -7.75 -24.73 30.51
N MET A 127 -8.77 -24.89 29.65
CA MET A 127 -8.72 -25.89 28.57
C MET A 127 -7.87 -25.44 27.37
N LEU A 128 -7.99 -24.17 26.95
CA LEU A 128 -7.24 -23.60 25.82
C LEU A 128 -5.74 -23.55 26.10
N HIS A 129 -5.34 -23.39 27.36
CA HIS A 129 -3.93 -23.43 27.77
C HIS A 129 -3.20 -24.64 27.19
N PHE A 130 -3.80 -25.84 27.22
CA PHE A 130 -3.15 -27.06 26.73
C PHE A 130 -2.93 -27.13 25.20
N PHE A 131 -3.44 -26.17 24.43
CA PHE A 131 -3.23 -26.09 22.98
C PHE A 131 -1.95 -25.34 22.58
N TYR A 132 -1.09 -24.92 23.54
CA TYR A 132 0.16 -24.22 23.23
C TYR A 132 1.15 -25.05 22.41
N GLY A 133 0.98 -26.38 22.33
CA GLY A 133 1.90 -27.27 21.63
C GLY A 133 2.15 -26.87 20.17
N LEU A 134 1.11 -26.53 19.41
CA LEU A 134 1.26 -26.09 18.02
C LEU A 134 1.93 -24.70 17.91
N PRO A 135 1.41 -23.63 18.56
CA PRO A 135 2.05 -22.31 18.55
C PRO A 135 3.53 -22.35 18.91
N ARG A 136 3.91 -23.11 19.95
CA ARG A 136 5.29 -23.20 20.41
C ARG A 136 6.22 -23.80 19.35
N MET A 137 5.77 -24.84 18.63
CA MET A 137 6.54 -25.40 17.52
C MET A 137 6.63 -24.44 16.33
N VAL A 138 5.55 -23.71 16.02
CA VAL A 138 5.58 -22.68 14.96
C VAL A 138 6.59 -21.59 15.29
N PHE A 139 6.63 -21.08 16.53
CA PHE A 139 7.62 -20.07 16.92
C PHE A 139 9.07 -20.56 16.86
N LEU A 140 9.31 -21.83 17.17
CA LEU A 140 10.63 -22.45 17.05
C LEU A 140 11.10 -22.64 15.59
N LEU A 141 10.19 -22.61 14.61
CA LEU A 141 10.47 -22.90 13.20
C LEU A 141 10.23 -21.71 12.26
N ALA A 142 9.45 -20.71 12.66
CA ALA A 142 9.07 -19.57 11.82
C ALA A 142 10.27 -18.80 11.26
N PRO A 143 11.34 -18.49 12.02
CA PRO A 143 12.50 -17.82 11.44
C PRO A 143 13.19 -18.65 10.34
N LEU A 144 13.07 -19.97 10.41
CA LEU A 144 13.73 -20.89 9.47
C LEU A 144 13.09 -20.89 8.09
N SER A 145 11.81 -20.51 7.95
CA SER A 145 11.19 -20.42 6.62
C SER A 145 11.85 -19.33 5.78
N TYR A 146 12.16 -18.18 6.38
CA TYR A 146 12.89 -17.11 5.72
C TYR A 146 14.35 -17.51 5.53
N LEU A 147 15.02 -18.01 6.57
CA LEU A 147 16.45 -18.35 6.50
C LEU A 147 16.77 -19.48 5.52
N PHE A 148 15.90 -20.50 5.36
CA PHE A 148 16.11 -21.56 4.38
C PHE A 148 15.56 -21.22 3.00
N PHE A 149 14.32 -20.71 2.92
CA PHE A 149 13.55 -20.66 1.69
C PHE A 149 13.21 -19.24 1.22
N GLU A 150 13.62 -18.19 1.94
CA GLU A 150 13.29 -16.78 1.61
C GLU A 150 11.77 -16.49 1.62
N VAL A 151 11.01 -17.33 2.31
CA VAL A 151 9.56 -17.17 2.43
C VAL A 151 9.25 -16.11 3.48
N HIS A 152 8.74 -14.97 3.02
CA HIS A 152 8.30 -13.84 3.84
C HIS A 152 6.97 -14.15 4.52
N ILE A 153 7.00 -14.62 5.78
CA ILE A 153 5.78 -14.86 6.58
C ILE A 153 5.06 -13.53 6.88
N ILE A 154 5.82 -12.45 7.11
CA ILE A 154 5.30 -11.12 7.45
C ILE A 154 5.80 -10.12 6.41
N LYS A 155 4.87 -9.50 5.68
CA LYS A 155 5.19 -8.48 4.65
C LYS A 155 5.32 -7.09 5.28
N ALA A 156 6.44 -6.84 5.98
CA ALA A 156 6.77 -5.56 6.57
C ALA A 156 8.30 -5.40 6.70
N SER A 157 8.80 -4.17 6.75
CA SER A 157 10.23 -3.93 7.02
C SER A 157 10.60 -4.36 8.44
N ALA A 158 11.84 -4.81 8.65
CA ALA A 158 12.29 -5.30 9.96
C ALA A 158 12.16 -4.22 11.05
N LEU A 159 12.43 -2.95 10.70
CA LEU A 159 12.25 -1.82 11.60
C LEU A 159 10.78 -1.61 12.02
N SER A 160 9.85 -1.78 11.09
CA SER A 160 8.42 -1.70 11.41
C SER A 160 8.03 -2.84 12.37
N ILE A 161 8.46 -4.07 12.09
CA ILE A 161 8.20 -5.21 12.97
C ILE A 161 8.76 -4.93 14.37
N ALA A 162 10.00 -4.43 14.48
CA ALA A 162 10.60 -4.09 15.76
C ALA A 162 9.84 -2.99 16.50
N ALA A 163 9.44 -1.92 15.80
CA ALA A 163 8.71 -0.78 16.37
C ALA A 163 7.36 -1.17 17.00
N TYR A 164 6.69 -2.20 16.47
CA TYR A 164 5.42 -2.71 17.03
C TYR A 164 5.63 -3.89 18.00
N SER A 165 6.47 -4.86 17.66
CA SER A 165 6.63 -6.09 18.44
C SER A 165 7.45 -5.90 19.71
N LEU A 166 8.52 -5.10 19.69
CA LEU A 166 9.40 -4.95 20.84
C LEU A 166 8.70 -4.26 22.02
N PRO A 167 7.98 -3.12 21.84
CA PRO A 167 7.20 -2.53 22.94
C PRO A 167 6.14 -3.50 23.48
N HIS A 168 5.49 -4.25 22.59
CA HIS A 168 4.51 -5.26 22.99
C HIS A 168 5.12 -6.37 23.85
N LEU A 169 6.25 -6.94 23.42
CA LEU A 169 6.96 -7.99 24.16
C LEU A 169 7.47 -7.49 25.51
N LEU A 170 8.02 -6.28 25.56
CA LEU A 170 8.46 -5.66 26.81
C LEU A 170 7.29 -5.46 27.77
N HIS A 171 6.18 -4.89 27.28
CA HIS A 171 4.99 -4.66 28.09
C HIS A 171 4.38 -5.97 28.60
N ALA A 172 4.28 -7.00 27.74
CA ALA A 172 3.75 -8.31 28.11
C ALA A 172 4.62 -8.99 29.19
N ASN A 173 5.94 -9.01 29.01
CA ASN A 173 6.85 -9.61 29.99
C ASN A 173 6.85 -8.85 31.33
N LEU A 174 6.84 -7.51 31.29
CA LEU A 174 6.80 -6.70 32.50
C LEU A 174 5.48 -6.87 33.26
N THR A 175 4.36 -6.93 32.53
CA THR A 175 3.03 -7.18 33.10
C THR A 175 2.97 -8.56 33.74
N ASN A 176 3.46 -9.58 33.05
CA ASN A 176 3.54 -10.94 33.58
C ASN A 176 4.40 -10.97 34.84
N SER A 177 5.64 -10.48 34.80
CA SER A 177 6.54 -10.44 35.95
C SER A 177 5.91 -9.73 37.17
N ARG A 178 5.19 -8.62 36.95
CA ARG A 178 4.50 -7.89 38.02
C ARG A 178 3.33 -8.66 38.62
N ILE A 179 2.57 -9.40 37.82
CA ILE A 179 1.38 -10.13 38.26
C ILE A 179 1.72 -11.51 38.83
N GLN A 180 2.63 -12.24 38.19
CA GLN A 180 2.91 -13.66 38.47
C GLN A 180 4.30 -13.91 39.06
N GLY A 181 5.15 -12.90 39.23
CA GLY A 181 6.58 -13.05 39.55
C GLY A 181 6.90 -13.80 40.85
N ALA A 182 5.99 -13.84 41.81
CA ALA A 182 6.15 -14.66 43.03
C ALA A 182 5.95 -16.17 42.78
N HIS A 183 5.19 -16.53 41.74
CA HIS A 183 4.79 -17.91 41.44
C HIS A 183 5.41 -18.46 40.15
N ARG A 184 5.94 -17.59 39.29
CA ARG A 184 6.60 -17.97 38.03
C ARG A 184 7.59 -16.89 37.60
N HIS A 185 8.86 -17.27 37.51
CA HIS A 185 9.91 -16.41 36.97
C HIS A 185 9.79 -16.27 35.44
N SER A 186 10.24 -15.13 34.92
CA SER A 186 10.17 -14.80 33.49
C SER A 186 10.93 -15.81 32.63
N PHE A 187 10.45 -16.05 31.42
CA PHE A 187 11.02 -16.97 30.41
C PHE A 187 11.01 -18.48 30.74
N TRP A 188 10.78 -18.87 32.00
CA TRP A 188 10.72 -20.28 32.40
C TRP A 188 9.52 -21.00 31.77
N ALA A 189 8.41 -20.30 31.56
CA ALA A 189 7.22 -20.86 30.91
C ALA A 189 7.55 -21.39 29.51
N GLU A 190 8.35 -20.66 28.75
CA GLU A 190 8.79 -21.02 27.41
C GLU A 190 9.63 -22.28 27.41
N VAL A 191 10.45 -22.52 28.44
CA VAL A 191 11.23 -23.75 28.60
C VAL A 191 10.33 -24.95 28.93
N TYR A 192 9.40 -24.79 29.88
CA TYR A 192 8.42 -25.83 30.21
C TYR A 192 7.57 -26.20 28.98
N GLU A 193 7.04 -25.20 28.29
CA GLU A 193 6.22 -25.40 27.10
C GLU A 193 7.02 -26.01 25.95
N ALA A 194 8.25 -25.56 25.69
CA ALA A 194 9.09 -26.13 24.64
C ALA A 194 9.39 -27.62 24.90
N THR A 195 9.62 -28.01 26.15
CA THR A 195 9.87 -29.40 26.55
C THR A 195 8.65 -30.30 26.26
N LEU A 196 7.44 -29.77 26.43
CA LEU A 196 6.19 -30.53 26.33
C LEU A 196 5.49 -30.40 24.96
N ALA A 197 5.77 -29.36 24.18
CA ALA A 197 4.99 -28.94 23.01
C ALA A 197 4.74 -30.06 22.00
N TRP A 198 5.81 -30.76 21.58
CA TRP A 198 5.72 -31.87 20.62
C TRP A 198 4.82 -33.00 21.13
N TYR A 199 4.92 -33.31 22.43
CA TYR A 199 4.25 -34.44 23.04
C TYR A 199 2.76 -34.20 23.28
N ILE A 200 2.36 -32.97 23.60
CA ILE A 200 0.95 -32.63 23.83
C ILE A 200 0.21 -32.25 22.55
N PHE A 201 0.91 -31.81 21.51
CA PHE A 201 0.29 -31.37 20.26
C PHE A 201 -0.57 -32.46 19.61
N ARG A 202 -0.02 -33.65 19.40
CA ARG A 202 -0.77 -34.73 18.74
C ARG A 202 -1.98 -35.19 19.57
N PRO A 203 -1.87 -35.47 20.88
CA PRO A 203 -3.02 -35.84 21.71
C PRO A 203 -4.13 -34.79 21.73
N THR A 204 -3.79 -33.50 21.84
CA THR A 204 -4.79 -32.41 21.86
C THR A 204 -5.49 -32.26 20.51
N LEU A 205 -4.74 -32.32 19.41
CA LEU A 205 -5.30 -32.30 18.06
C LEU A 205 -6.25 -33.48 17.80
N VAL A 206 -5.84 -34.70 18.17
CA VAL A 206 -6.68 -35.89 18.03
C VAL A 206 -7.94 -35.78 18.88
N ALA A 207 -7.82 -35.35 20.14
CA ALA A 207 -8.96 -35.17 21.03
C ALA A 207 -9.97 -34.13 20.51
N LEU A 208 -9.49 -33.06 19.86
CA LEU A 208 -10.33 -32.03 19.27
C LEU A 208 -11.10 -32.54 18.03
N ILE A 209 -10.44 -33.33 17.17
CA ILE A 209 -11.05 -33.90 15.97
C ILE A 209 -12.02 -35.04 16.33
N ASN A 210 -11.57 -35.98 17.16
CA ASN A 210 -12.37 -37.10 17.64
C ASN A 210 -11.98 -37.48 19.08
N PRO A 211 -12.79 -37.08 20.08
CA PRO A 211 -12.45 -37.27 21.49
C PRO A 211 -12.41 -38.75 21.91
N LYS A 212 -13.00 -39.67 21.13
CA LYS A 212 -13.04 -41.11 21.44
C LYS A 212 -11.78 -41.87 20.98
N LEU A 213 -10.95 -41.28 20.12
CA LEU A 213 -9.76 -41.95 19.57
C LEU A 213 -8.53 -41.81 20.49
N GLY A 214 -7.74 -42.88 20.57
CA GLY A 214 -6.45 -42.94 21.29
C GLY A 214 -6.45 -43.91 22.48
N LYS A 215 -5.50 -44.85 22.51
CA LYS A 215 -5.30 -45.77 23.64
C LYS A 215 -4.32 -45.17 24.65
N PHE A 216 -4.61 -45.33 25.93
CA PHE A 216 -3.72 -44.94 27.02
C PHE A 216 -2.84 -46.15 27.37
N ASN A 217 -1.52 -45.98 27.32
CA ASN A 217 -0.59 -46.94 27.92
C ASN A 217 -0.15 -46.38 29.27
N VAL A 218 -0.38 -47.16 30.34
CA VAL A 218 0.11 -46.83 31.69
C VAL A 218 1.63 -46.75 31.59
N THR A 219 2.17 -45.55 31.75
CA THR A 219 3.62 -45.32 31.80
C THR A 219 4.17 -46.01 33.06
N ALA A 220 5.33 -46.67 32.95
CA ALA A 220 5.95 -47.34 34.10
C ALA A 220 6.09 -46.35 35.27
N LYS A 221 5.47 -46.67 36.40
CA LYS A 221 5.61 -45.90 37.64
C LYS A 221 6.83 -46.41 38.39
N GLY A 222 7.79 -45.52 38.61
CA GLY A 222 8.88 -45.72 39.57
C GLY A 222 10.16 -46.30 38.97
N GLY A 223 11.29 -45.75 39.41
CA GLY A 223 12.63 -46.26 39.14
C GLY A 223 13.67 -45.40 39.82
N LEU A 224 14.52 -46.01 40.65
CA LEU A 224 15.70 -45.34 41.20
C LEU A 224 16.63 -44.97 40.05
N VAL A 225 17.00 -43.69 39.95
CA VAL A 225 18.01 -43.24 38.99
C VAL A 225 19.37 -43.39 39.67
N GLU A 226 19.96 -44.59 39.55
CA GLU A 226 21.22 -44.91 40.22
C GLU A 226 22.43 -44.12 39.67
N GLN A 227 22.36 -43.72 38.39
CA GLN A 227 23.37 -42.94 37.69
C GLN A 227 22.74 -41.78 36.90
N GLU A 228 23.43 -40.62 36.86
CA GLU A 228 23.06 -39.50 35.99
C GLU A 228 23.16 -39.96 34.53
N HIS A 229 22.08 -39.78 33.76
CA HIS A 229 22.04 -40.16 32.35
C HIS A 229 21.22 -39.17 31.55
N PHE A 230 21.43 -39.16 30.23
CA PHE A 230 20.69 -38.32 29.30
C PHE A 230 19.56 -39.12 28.65
N ASP A 231 18.31 -38.64 28.72
CA ASP A 231 17.16 -39.33 28.12
C ASP A 231 17.10 -39.07 26.60
N TRP A 232 17.79 -39.93 25.84
CA TRP A 232 17.84 -39.87 24.38
C TRP A 232 16.48 -40.11 23.70
N THR A 233 15.55 -40.81 24.35
CA THR A 233 14.28 -41.19 23.72
C THR A 233 13.30 -40.02 23.73
N ILE A 234 13.22 -39.34 24.86
CA ILE A 234 12.42 -38.12 25.00
C ILE A 234 13.09 -36.94 24.30
N SER A 235 14.41 -37.00 24.08
CA SER A 235 15.13 -35.91 23.45
C SER A 235 15.00 -35.72 21.95
N LYS A 236 14.56 -36.74 21.22
CA LYS A 236 14.63 -36.73 19.76
C LYS A 236 13.94 -35.53 19.09
N PRO A 237 12.71 -35.14 19.45
CA PRO A 237 12.00 -34.09 18.72
C PRO A 237 12.68 -32.72 18.84
N TYR A 238 13.13 -32.35 20.05
CA TYR A 238 13.81 -31.08 20.26
C TYR A 238 15.27 -31.10 19.79
N LEU A 239 15.93 -32.26 19.73
CA LEU A 239 17.23 -32.37 19.05
C LEU A 239 17.11 -32.10 17.55
N ILE A 240 16.02 -32.55 16.90
CA ILE A 240 15.75 -32.22 15.49
C ILE A 240 15.54 -30.71 15.33
N MET A 241 14.69 -30.10 16.17
CA MET A 241 14.44 -28.65 16.12
C MET A 241 15.71 -27.83 16.42
N LEU A 242 16.54 -28.30 17.35
CA LEU A 242 17.84 -27.70 17.66
C LEU A 242 18.76 -27.78 16.45
N GLY A 243 18.89 -28.94 15.81
CA GLY A 243 19.69 -29.10 14.60
C GLY A 243 19.22 -28.19 13.46
N MET A 244 17.91 -28.07 13.26
CA MET A 244 17.33 -27.16 12.26
C MET A 244 17.62 -25.69 12.58
N ASN A 245 17.53 -25.26 13.84
CA ASN A 245 17.83 -23.88 14.24
C ASN A 245 19.33 -23.57 14.14
N ILE A 246 20.21 -24.52 14.50
CA ILE A 246 21.67 -24.37 14.31
C ILE A 246 21.99 -24.21 12.83
N LEU A 247 21.45 -25.10 11.98
CA LEU A 247 21.66 -25.02 10.54
C LEU A 247 21.10 -23.71 9.96
N GLY A 248 19.90 -23.29 10.38
CA GLY A 248 19.29 -22.04 9.96
C GLY A 248 20.12 -20.82 10.36
N PHE A 249 20.70 -20.81 11.56
CA PHE A 249 21.60 -19.75 12.01
C PHE A 249 22.84 -19.63 11.12
N PHE A 250 23.49 -20.75 10.76
CA PHE A 250 24.64 -20.74 9.86
C PHE A 250 24.27 -20.34 8.43
N VAL A 251 23.11 -20.78 7.92
CA VAL A 251 22.60 -20.31 6.63
C VAL A 251 22.31 -18.81 6.67
N GLY A 252 21.72 -18.30 7.75
CA GLY A 252 21.51 -16.86 7.98
C GLY A 252 22.82 -16.08 7.99
N PHE A 253 23.84 -16.58 8.69
CA PHE A 253 25.18 -15.99 8.68
C PHE A 253 25.78 -15.96 7.27
N GLY A 254 25.64 -17.04 6.51
CA GLY A 254 26.04 -17.07 5.10
C GLY A 254 25.25 -16.07 4.24
N ARG A 255 23.95 -15.94 4.46
CA ARG A 255 23.08 -14.98 3.75
C ARG A 255 23.46 -13.54 4.03
N ALA A 256 23.76 -13.21 5.29
CA ALA A 256 24.23 -11.89 5.70
C ALA A 256 25.56 -11.53 5.01
N LEU A 257 26.42 -12.50 4.73
CA LEU A 257 27.72 -12.24 4.11
C LEU A 257 27.70 -12.27 2.57
N TRP A 258 26.94 -13.17 1.93
CA TRP A 258 27.13 -13.48 0.51
C TRP A 258 25.89 -13.41 -0.39
N TRP A 259 24.66 -13.54 0.13
CA TRP A 259 23.46 -13.68 -0.72
C TRP A 259 22.43 -12.55 -0.59
N ASN A 260 22.03 -12.18 0.64
CA ASN A 260 20.90 -11.27 0.89
C ASN A 260 21.37 -9.96 1.54
N THR A 261 22.39 -9.32 0.97
CA THR A 261 22.95 -8.07 1.49
C THR A 261 22.01 -6.87 1.37
N TYR A 262 20.98 -6.97 0.53
CA TYR A 262 19.96 -5.93 0.30
C TYR A 262 18.84 -5.91 1.36
N GLU A 263 18.66 -7.00 2.12
CA GLU A 263 17.68 -7.16 3.21
C GLU A 263 18.36 -7.56 4.52
N MET A 264 19.51 -6.96 4.79
CA MET A 264 20.35 -7.30 5.94
C MET A 264 19.58 -7.20 7.28
N ASP A 265 18.71 -6.21 7.41
CA ASP A 265 17.87 -5.98 8.58
C ASP A 265 16.92 -7.15 8.87
N THR A 266 16.33 -7.73 7.82
CA THR A 266 15.42 -8.88 7.91
C THR A 266 16.16 -10.17 8.23
N VAL A 267 17.35 -10.37 7.64
CA VAL A 267 18.24 -11.50 7.98
C VAL A 267 18.65 -11.42 9.46
N ILE A 268 19.10 -10.26 9.93
CA ILE A 268 19.51 -10.04 11.32
C ILE A 268 18.35 -10.31 12.28
N LEU A 269 17.15 -9.80 11.99
CA LEU A 269 15.98 -10.01 12.85
C LEU A 269 15.66 -11.51 13.03
N ASN A 270 15.67 -12.28 11.94
CA ASN A 270 15.42 -13.73 12.01
C ASN A 270 16.56 -14.49 12.69
N MET A 271 17.82 -14.07 12.51
CA MET A 271 18.95 -14.62 13.25
C MET A 271 18.86 -14.37 14.75
N LEU A 272 18.45 -13.16 15.18
CA LEU A 272 18.23 -12.84 16.60
C LEU A 272 17.14 -13.73 17.22
N TRP A 273 16.01 -13.92 16.52
CA TRP A 273 14.97 -14.86 16.94
C TRP A 273 15.47 -16.31 16.99
N THR A 274 16.32 -16.71 16.05
CA THR A 274 16.90 -18.05 16.01
C THR A 274 17.86 -18.26 17.19
N ILE A 275 18.64 -17.24 17.57
CA ILE A 275 19.46 -17.27 18.80
C ILE A 275 18.58 -17.46 20.04
N TYR A 276 17.48 -16.70 20.14
CA TYR A 276 16.52 -16.86 21.23
C TYR A 276 15.97 -18.30 21.30
N ASN A 277 15.58 -18.88 20.16
CA ASN A 277 15.14 -20.28 20.07
C ASN A 277 16.24 -21.26 20.53
N LEU A 278 17.50 -21.04 20.15
CA LEU A 278 18.63 -21.85 20.58
C LEU A 278 18.84 -21.77 22.10
N VAL A 279 18.64 -20.60 22.70
CA VAL A 279 18.72 -20.44 24.16
C VAL A 279 17.66 -21.31 24.86
N ILE A 280 16.39 -21.25 24.42
CA ILE A 280 15.29 -22.03 25.00
C ILE A 280 15.50 -23.55 24.80
N LEU A 281 15.93 -23.97 23.59
CA LEU A 281 16.21 -25.38 23.29
C LEU A 281 17.41 -25.91 24.08
N GLY A 282 18.44 -25.09 24.30
CA GLY A 282 19.56 -25.45 25.17
C GLY A 282 19.13 -25.64 26.62
N ALA A 283 18.22 -24.81 27.13
CA ALA A 283 17.66 -24.99 28.48
C ALA A 283 16.80 -26.27 28.57
N THR A 284 16.00 -26.56 27.53
CA THR A 284 15.24 -27.82 27.40
C THR A 284 16.16 -29.05 27.43
N LEU A 285 17.33 -28.94 26.78
CA LEU A 285 18.34 -30.00 26.77
C LEU A 285 18.96 -30.26 28.14
N ALA A 286 19.13 -29.22 28.95
CA ALA A 286 19.58 -29.36 30.31
C ALA A 286 18.52 -30.09 31.18
N VAL A 287 17.22 -29.95 30.89
CA VAL A 287 16.13 -30.68 31.59
C VAL A 287 16.16 -32.17 31.24
N ALA A 288 16.58 -32.51 30.02
CA ALA A 288 16.69 -33.90 29.56
C ALA A 288 17.82 -34.72 30.22
N THR A 289 18.67 -34.07 31.02
CA THR A 289 19.70 -34.77 31.82
C THR A 289 19.14 -35.13 33.19
N GLU A 290 18.82 -36.41 33.39
CA GLU A 290 18.25 -36.93 34.63
C GLU A 290 19.29 -36.96 35.74
N SER A 291 18.97 -36.33 36.87
CA SER A 291 19.87 -36.29 38.02
C SER A 291 19.77 -37.58 38.83
N LYS A 292 20.89 -38.03 39.40
CA LYS A 292 20.95 -39.21 40.25
C LYS A 292 19.97 -39.11 41.44
N GLN A 293 19.03 -40.05 41.52
CA GLN A 293 18.05 -40.16 42.61
C GLN A 293 18.04 -41.60 43.15
N VAL A 294 18.81 -41.82 44.23
CA VAL A 294 18.99 -43.13 44.89
C VAL A 294 18.11 -43.27 46.13
N ARG A 295 17.43 -42.19 46.55
CA ARG A 295 16.61 -42.18 47.76
C ARG A 295 15.20 -42.69 47.44
N ARG A 296 14.76 -43.76 48.12
CA ARG A 296 13.38 -44.29 48.00
C ARG A 296 12.33 -43.38 48.64
N THR A 297 12.69 -42.73 49.75
CA THR A 297 11.82 -41.78 50.46
C THR A 297 12.41 -40.38 50.35
N HIS A 298 11.60 -39.41 49.93
CA HIS A 298 12.02 -38.02 49.78
C HIS A 298 12.27 -37.39 51.16
N ARG A 299 13.34 -36.59 51.25
CA ARG A 299 13.70 -35.84 52.46
C ARG A 299 13.19 -34.42 52.38
N VAL A 300 12.48 -33.98 53.42
CA VAL A 300 11.91 -32.66 53.59
C VAL A 300 12.76 -31.93 54.64
N ARG A 301 13.33 -30.78 54.26
CA ARG A 301 14.07 -29.94 55.21
C ARG A 301 13.08 -29.28 56.16
N ALA A 302 13.16 -29.63 57.43
CA ALA A 302 12.37 -29.06 58.51
C ALA A 302 13.19 -29.01 59.79
N VAL A 303 13.08 -27.91 60.52
CA VAL A 303 13.81 -27.67 61.77
C VAL A 303 12.86 -27.95 62.94
N LEU A 304 12.87 -29.19 63.40
CA LEU A 304 12.08 -29.68 64.52
C LEU A 304 13.00 -29.86 65.74
N ASN A 305 12.51 -29.55 66.93
CA ASN A 305 13.21 -29.88 68.16
C ASN A 305 13.11 -31.39 68.40
N ALA A 306 14.24 -32.03 68.67
CA ALA A 306 14.32 -33.46 68.89
C ALA A 306 15.25 -33.78 70.06
N THR A 307 15.10 -34.96 70.64
CA THR A 307 16.01 -35.47 71.67
C THR A 307 16.52 -36.85 71.26
N LEU A 308 17.84 -36.99 71.15
CA LEU A 308 18.49 -38.27 70.87
C LEU A 308 18.80 -38.95 72.20
N ARG A 309 18.22 -40.11 72.47
CA ARG A 309 18.50 -40.95 73.65
C ARG A 309 19.45 -42.07 73.23
N LEU A 310 20.64 -42.07 73.81
CA LEU A 310 21.71 -43.01 73.50
C LEU A 310 21.62 -44.23 74.43
N ASN A 311 22.17 -45.36 73.98
CA ASN A 311 22.19 -46.60 74.78
C ASN A 311 23.02 -46.49 76.08
N ASN A 312 23.89 -45.49 76.19
CA ASN A 312 24.67 -45.19 77.39
C ASN A 312 23.88 -44.38 78.46
N GLY A 313 22.59 -44.13 78.25
CA GLY A 313 21.72 -43.39 79.16
C GLY A 313 21.78 -41.86 79.00
N HIS A 314 22.68 -41.31 78.17
CA HIS A 314 22.73 -39.88 77.88
C HIS A 314 21.64 -39.48 76.87
N SER A 315 21.05 -38.30 77.08
CA SER A 315 20.09 -37.69 76.15
C SER A 315 20.62 -36.35 75.66
N ILE A 316 20.50 -36.10 74.36
CA ILE A 316 21.02 -34.89 73.71
C ILE A 316 19.87 -34.18 73.02
N VAL A 317 19.67 -32.92 73.40
CA VAL A 317 18.72 -32.03 72.71
C VAL A 317 19.39 -31.50 71.45
N CYS A 318 18.71 -31.67 70.32
CA CYS A 318 19.20 -31.23 69.04
C CYS A 318 18.05 -30.76 68.14
N ARG A 319 18.40 -30.33 66.93
CA ARG A 319 17.43 -29.94 65.92
C ARG A 319 17.59 -30.78 64.68
N THR A 320 16.47 -31.16 64.07
CA THR A 320 16.50 -31.81 62.76
C THR A 320 16.97 -30.81 61.71
N GLU A 321 17.71 -31.28 60.71
CA GLU A 321 17.97 -30.53 59.48
C GLU A 321 16.97 -30.98 58.41
N ASP A 322 16.75 -32.28 58.27
CA ASP A 322 15.73 -32.86 57.38
C ASP A 322 15.12 -34.14 57.95
N PHE A 323 13.96 -34.53 57.40
CA PHE A 323 13.30 -35.79 57.72
C PHE A 323 12.76 -36.49 56.47
N SER A 324 12.57 -37.79 56.55
CA SER A 324 11.84 -38.63 55.59
C SER A 324 11.15 -39.77 56.33
N MET A 325 10.24 -40.48 55.67
CA MET A 325 9.63 -41.69 56.27
C MET A 325 10.64 -42.79 56.60
N GLY A 326 11.83 -42.78 56.00
CA GLY A 326 12.89 -43.77 56.25
C GLY A 326 13.98 -43.32 57.24
N GLY A 327 13.99 -42.06 57.69
CA GLY A 327 15.03 -41.55 58.59
C GLY A 327 15.16 -40.04 58.59
N MET A 328 16.01 -39.50 59.46
CA MET A 328 16.17 -38.06 59.71
C MET A 328 17.65 -37.66 59.73
N SER A 329 17.91 -36.36 59.62
CA SER A 329 19.22 -35.78 59.92
C SER A 329 19.09 -34.72 61.02
N PHE A 330 20.13 -34.61 61.84
CA PHE A 330 20.19 -33.73 63.00
C PHE A 330 21.48 -32.94 62.99
N ARG A 331 21.39 -31.68 63.42
CA ARG A 331 22.54 -30.88 63.79
C ARG A 331 22.78 -31.04 65.29
N VAL A 332 23.88 -31.68 65.64
CA VAL A 332 24.24 -32.01 67.02
C VAL A 332 25.28 -31.01 67.57
N PRO A 333 25.41 -30.86 68.90
CA PRO A 333 26.38 -29.95 69.51
C PRO A 333 27.84 -30.29 69.16
N GLU A 334 28.71 -29.27 69.16
CA GLU A 334 30.15 -29.43 68.96
C GLU A 334 30.75 -30.34 70.05
N GLY A 335 31.62 -31.27 69.63
CA GLY A 335 32.25 -32.26 70.52
C GLY A 335 31.49 -33.59 70.66
N PHE A 336 30.29 -33.72 70.10
CA PHE A 336 29.58 -34.99 70.05
C PHE A 336 30.24 -35.96 69.05
N GLN A 337 30.42 -37.22 69.44
CA GLN A 337 30.92 -38.29 68.56
C GLN A 337 30.01 -39.51 68.62
N MET A 338 29.81 -40.15 67.47
CA MET A 338 29.01 -41.36 67.34
C MET A 338 29.54 -42.18 66.17
N HIS A 339 29.65 -43.50 66.32
CA HIS A 339 30.05 -44.36 65.21
C HIS A 339 28.88 -44.68 64.29
N LYS A 340 29.21 -45.15 63.10
CA LYS A 340 28.23 -45.67 62.14
C LYS A 340 27.64 -46.98 62.68
N ASP A 341 26.38 -47.23 62.37
CA ASP A 341 25.62 -48.43 62.73
C ASP A 341 25.37 -48.60 64.25
N GLU A 342 25.39 -47.50 65.00
CA GLU A 342 24.97 -47.45 66.41
C GLU A 342 23.47 -47.21 66.54
N ASP A 343 22.84 -47.91 67.48
CA ASP A 343 21.41 -47.80 67.77
C ASP A 343 21.12 -46.67 68.77
N LEU A 344 20.04 -45.94 68.53
CA LEU A 344 19.57 -44.83 69.37
C LEU A 344 18.05 -44.67 69.29
N MET A 345 17.47 -43.97 70.26
CA MET A 345 16.05 -43.61 70.23
C MET A 345 15.89 -42.11 69.96
N ILE A 346 15.01 -41.74 69.05
CA ILE A 346 14.71 -40.35 68.69
C ILE A 346 13.39 -39.97 69.35
N SER A 347 13.38 -38.92 70.16
CA SER A 347 12.16 -38.36 70.72
C SER A 347 11.76 -37.11 69.93
N LEU A 348 10.57 -37.12 69.34
CA LEU A 348 9.95 -35.97 68.68
C LEU A 348 8.72 -35.53 69.45
N TYR A 349 8.34 -34.26 69.28
CA TYR A 349 7.22 -33.65 69.98
C TYR A 349 6.15 -33.24 68.95
N GLY A 350 5.02 -33.93 68.99
CA GLY A 350 3.86 -33.68 68.15
C GLY A 350 2.72 -33.01 68.92
N THR A 351 1.51 -33.02 68.34
CA THR A 351 0.28 -32.53 68.99
C THR A 351 -0.15 -33.42 70.16
N ASN A 352 0.19 -34.70 70.13
CA ASN A 352 -0.20 -35.71 71.13
C ASN A 352 0.85 -35.92 72.23
N GLY A 353 1.90 -35.09 72.30
CA GLY A 353 3.00 -35.23 73.26
C GLY A 353 4.30 -35.77 72.65
N GLU A 354 5.12 -36.42 73.48
CA GLU A 354 6.40 -37.02 73.07
C GLU A 354 6.17 -38.39 72.43
N SER A 355 6.74 -38.60 71.24
CA SER A 355 6.77 -39.88 70.54
C SER A 355 8.21 -40.32 70.31
N VAL A 356 8.50 -41.60 70.56
CA VAL A 356 9.87 -42.14 70.55
C VAL A 356 10.03 -43.18 69.44
N PHE A 357 11.08 -43.03 68.62
CA PHE A 357 11.33 -43.84 67.43
C PHE A 357 12.71 -44.52 67.50
N PRO A 358 12.79 -45.85 67.35
CA PRO A 358 14.07 -46.54 67.25
C PRO A 358 14.76 -46.24 65.92
N ALA A 359 16.06 -45.94 65.96
CA ALA A 359 16.85 -45.60 64.79
C ALA A 359 18.30 -46.08 64.90
N ARG A 360 18.98 -46.11 63.75
CA ARG A 360 20.39 -46.47 63.63
C ARG A 360 21.16 -45.39 62.88
N THR A 361 22.40 -45.10 63.30
CA THR A 361 23.25 -44.13 62.63
C THR A 361 23.72 -44.62 61.25
N VAL A 362 23.60 -43.77 60.23
CA VAL A 362 24.02 -44.08 58.86
C VAL A 362 25.26 -43.28 58.48
N PHE A 363 25.35 -42.03 58.94
CA PHE A 363 26.40 -41.10 58.55
C PHE A 363 26.58 -40.03 59.64
N PHE A 364 27.82 -39.73 60.01
CA PHE A 364 28.16 -38.62 60.90
C PHE A 364 29.37 -37.86 60.32
N LYS A 365 29.20 -36.57 60.04
CA LYS A 365 30.27 -35.69 59.56
C LYS A 365 29.93 -34.23 59.84
N ASP A 366 30.91 -33.42 60.26
CA ASP A 366 30.75 -31.97 60.45
C ASP A 366 29.54 -31.60 61.33
N ASN A 367 29.36 -32.30 62.46
CA ASN A 367 28.21 -32.16 63.38
C ASN A 367 26.82 -32.44 62.75
N LEU A 368 26.79 -33.06 61.56
CA LEU A 368 25.56 -33.55 60.92
C LEU A 368 25.45 -35.06 61.14
N LEU A 369 24.49 -35.46 61.97
CA LEU A 369 24.15 -36.85 62.22
C LEU A 369 22.96 -37.26 61.37
N SER A 370 23.12 -38.27 60.52
CA SER A 370 22.01 -38.88 59.77
C SER A 370 21.73 -40.28 60.27
N VAL A 371 20.45 -40.56 60.47
CA VAL A 371 19.95 -41.82 61.01
C VAL A 371 18.89 -42.42 60.09
N GLN A 372 18.69 -43.71 60.22
CA GLN A 372 17.65 -44.48 59.56
C GLN A 372 16.73 -45.09 60.62
N PHE A 373 15.42 -45.00 60.42
CA PHE A 373 14.48 -45.64 61.35
C PHE A 373 14.60 -47.16 61.25
N MET A 374 14.51 -47.84 62.39
CA MET A 374 14.24 -49.26 62.42
C MET A 374 12.81 -49.53 61.94
N PRO A 375 12.43 -50.78 61.60
CA PRO A 375 11.05 -51.10 61.25
C PRO A 375 10.09 -50.61 62.34
N LEU A 376 9.22 -49.67 61.97
CA LEU A 376 8.25 -49.05 62.86
C LEU A 376 6.95 -49.88 62.83
N ASP A 377 6.24 -49.92 63.96
CA ASP A 377 4.86 -50.41 63.97
C ASP A 377 3.88 -49.34 63.43
N LEU A 378 2.63 -49.73 63.18
CA LEU A 378 1.62 -48.83 62.62
C LEU A 378 1.37 -47.59 63.51
N GLN A 379 1.43 -47.73 64.84
CA GLN A 379 1.20 -46.61 65.76
C GLN A 379 2.37 -45.63 65.70
N GLN A 380 3.61 -46.13 65.69
CA GLN A 380 4.82 -45.33 65.49
C GLN A 380 4.82 -44.64 64.12
N GLU A 381 4.35 -45.30 63.05
CA GLU A 381 4.19 -44.65 61.74
C GLU A 381 3.19 -43.48 61.80
N MET A 382 2.04 -43.66 62.46
CA MET A 382 1.04 -42.61 62.66
C MET A 382 1.60 -41.44 63.49
N ASP A 383 2.32 -41.74 64.56
CA ASP A 383 2.94 -40.74 65.42
C ASP A 383 4.05 -39.97 64.70
N LEU A 384 4.85 -40.65 63.86
CA LEU A 384 5.85 -40.03 63.00
C LEU A 384 5.19 -39.07 62.01
N ILE A 385 4.09 -39.48 61.37
CA ILE A 385 3.31 -38.63 60.46
C ILE A 385 2.79 -37.39 61.20
N ASN A 386 2.23 -37.55 62.40
CA ASN A 386 1.72 -36.44 63.21
C ASN A 386 2.83 -35.47 63.63
N CYS A 387 4.00 -35.98 64.03
CA CYS A 387 5.15 -35.16 64.40
C CYS A 387 5.80 -34.44 63.22
N THR A 388 5.57 -34.89 61.99
CA THR A 388 6.26 -34.40 60.78
C THR A 388 5.31 -33.84 59.73
N ILE A 389 4.75 -34.67 58.84
CA ILE A 389 3.95 -34.25 57.67
C ILE A 389 2.62 -33.60 58.10
N GLY A 390 2.02 -34.06 59.21
CA GLY A 390 0.75 -33.56 59.75
C GLY A 390 0.82 -32.13 60.32
N ARG A 391 2.02 -31.55 60.42
CA ARG A 391 2.25 -30.21 60.94
C ARG A 391 2.10 -29.14 59.87
N ALA A 392 1.16 -28.22 60.05
CA ALA A 392 0.92 -27.13 59.10
C ALA A 392 2.10 -26.12 58.99
N ASP A 393 2.83 -25.88 60.08
CA ASP A 393 3.96 -24.92 60.10
C ASP A 393 5.13 -25.32 59.20
N VAL A 394 5.31 -26.63 58.97
CA VAL A 394 6.31 -27.18 58.04
C VAL A 394 6.03 -26.73 56.58
N TRP A 395 4.75 -26.55 56.22
CA TRP A 395 4.34 -26.24 54.86
C TRP A 395 4.10 -24.75 54.62
N LEU A 396 3.63 -24.01 55.64
CA LEU A 396 3.34 -22.57 55.53
C LEU A 396 4.59 -21.71 55.31
N SER A 397 5.75 -22.13 55.80
CA SER A 397 7.01 -21.40 55.67
C SER A 397 7.85 -21.81 54.44
N TRP A 398 7.38 -22.77 53.65
CA TRP A 398 8.16 -23.42 52.59
C TRP A 398 8.63 -22.49 51.45
N SER A 399 7.95 -21.35 51.24
CA SER A 399 8.21 -20.41 50.14
C SER A 399 8.68 -19.02 50.57
N ASN A 400 8.84 -18.75 51.88
CA ASN A 400 9.03 -17.39 52.40
C ASN A 400 10.40 -16.77 52.05
N ASP A 401 11.43 -17.59 51.80
CA ASP A 401 12.80 -17.12 51.58
C ASP A 401 13.17 -16.95 50.08
N ARG A 402 12.19 -16.80 49.18
CA ARG A 402 12.45 -16.75 47.71
C ARG A 402 12.47 -15.33 47.17
N ASP A 403 13.39 -15.08 46.24
CA ASP A 403 13.45 -13.84 45.49
C ASP A 403 12.29 -13.72 44.48
N ILE A 404 11.76 -12.49 44.37
CA ILE A 404 10.73 -12.13 43.38
C ILE A 404 11.38 -12.02 42.00
N ASP A 405 10.64 -12.42 40.96
CA ASP A 405 11.10 -12.35 39.57
C ASP A 405 11.59 -10.95 39.15
N HIS A 406 12.70 -10.95 38.43
CA HIS A 406 13.17 -9.80 37.66
C HIS A 406 13.47 -10.28 36.23
N PRO A 407 12.82 -9.75 35.18
CA PRO A 407 12.88 -10.34 33.84
C PRO A 407 14.29 -10.51 33.28
N LEU A 408 15.17 -9.53 33.50
CA LEU A 408 16.57 -9.61 33.06
C LEU A 408 17.36 -10.69 33.81
N ASN A 409 17.05 -10.95 35.08
CA ASN A 409 17.69 -12.02 35.84
C ASN A 409 17.17 -13.39 35.37
N GLY A 410 15.87 -13.52 35.10
CA GLY A 410 15.30 -14.74 34.52
C GLY A 410 15.91 -15.08 33.16
N LEU A 411 16.11 -14.08 32.29
CA LEU A 411 16.78 -14.30 31.00
C LEU A 411 18.24 -14.78 31.18
N LYS A 412 18.98 -14.16 32.11
CA LYS A 412 20.36 -14.57 32.43
C LYS A 412 20.41 -15.99 32.99
N GLU A 413 19.47 -16.35 33.87
CA GLU A 413 19.36 -17.67 34.46
C GLU A 413 19.12 -18.74 33.39
N ILE A 414 18.19 -18.50 32.47
CA ILE A 414 17.90 -19.45 31.38
C ILE A 414 19.07 -19.54 30.40
N ALA A 415 19.73 -18.42 30.07
CA ALA A 415 20.94 -18.44 29.27
C ALA A 415 22.05 -19.27 29.94
N TYR A 416 22.22 -19.14 31.26
CA TYR A 416 23.17 -19.95 32.03
C TYR A 416 22.83 -21.45 31.99
N HIS A 417 21.56 -21.81 32.22
CA HIS A 417 21.11 -23.20 32.13
C HIS A 417 21.20 -23.76 30.72
N SER A 418 20.98 -22.93 29.71
CA SER A 418 21.13 -23.28 28.30
C SER A 418 22.58 -23.65 27.95
N MET A 419 23.55 -22.83 28.35
CA MET A 419 24.97 -23.15 28.19
C MET A 419 25.35 -24.46 28.89
N ARG A 420 24.83 -24.69 30.11
CA ARG A 420 25.02 -25.97 30.82
C ARG A 420 24.41 -27.15 30.06
N GLY A 421 23.25 -26.96 29.43
CA GLY A 421 22.59 -27.97 28.59
C GLY A 421 23.43 -28.37 27.40
N PHE A 422 23.95 -27.39 26.65
CA PHE A 422 24.86 -27.64 25.54
C PHE A 422 26.14 -28.36 25.98
N SER A 423 26.74 -27.91 27.09
CA SER A 423 27.95 -28.53 27.64
C SER A 423 27.71 -30.00 28.02
N ARG A 424 26.63 -30.28 28.77
CA ARG A 424 26.26 -31.64 29.20
C ARG A 424 25.94 -32.54 28.02
N PHE A 425 25.17 -32.05 27.06
CA PHE A 425 24.87 -32.79 25.84
C PHE A 425 26.14 -33.15 25.05
N GLY A 426 27.09 -32.21 24.92
CA GLY A 426 28.39 -32.48 24.33
C GLY A 426 29.16 -33.59 25.04
N THR A 427 29.16 -33.59 26.39
CA THR A 427 29.76 -34.68 27.17
C THR A 427 29.05 -36.02 26.98
N SER A 428 27.71 -36.03 26.94
CA SER A 428 26.92 -37.24 26.71
C SER A 428 27.10 -37.81 25.31
N ILE A 429 27.24 -36.95 24.27
CA ILE A 429 27.62 -37.39 22.91
C ILE A 429 28.99 -38.05 22.94
N LYS A 430 29.98 -37.41 23.58
CA LYS A 430 31.35 -37.95 23.65
C LYS A 430 31.37 -39.33 24.31
N GLN A 431 30.64 -39.51 25.41
CA GLN A 431 30.47 -40.80 26.09
C GLN A 431 29.76 -41.82 25.19
N TYR A 432 28.63 -41.45 24.60
CA TYR A 432 27.87 -42.33 23.71
C TYR A 432 28.69 -42.79 22.50
N VAL A 433 29.48 -41.90 21.90
CA VAL A 433 30.39 -42.23 20.79
C VAL A 433 31.51 -43.14 21.28
N MET A 434 32.17 -42.83 22.40
CA MET A 434 33.23 -43.66 23.00
C MET A 434 32.76 -45.08 23.38
N GLU A 435 31.56 -45.22 23.94
CA GLU A 435 30.98 -46.53 24.26
C GLU A 435 30.71 -47.35 22.99
N ARG A 436 30.25 -46.71 21.92
CA ARG A 436 29.97 -47.38 20.63
C ARG A 436 31.24 -47.72 19.84
N THR A 437 32.27 -46.88 19.86
CA THR A 437 33.59 -47.22 19.30
C THR A 437 34.32 -48.25 20.17
N GLY A 438 34.12 -48.25 21.49
CA GLY A 438 34.61 -49.29 22.40
C GLY A 438 33.93 -50.65 22.21
N HIS A 439 32.63 -50.69 21.86
CA HIS A 439 31.92 -51.91 21.51
C HIS A 439 32.30 -52.44 20.12
N MET A 440 32.66 -51.56 19.18
CA MET A 440 33.21 -51.96 17.87
C MET A 440 34.58 -52.64 17.97
N ASN A 441 35.36 -52.40 19.03
CA ASN A 441 36.64 -53.08 19.27
C ASN A 441 36.52 -54.45 19.99
N LYS A 442 35.30 -54.90 20.32
CA LYS A 442 35.05 -56.21 20.98
C LYS A 442 34.23 -57.21 20.13
N ILE A 443 33.90 -56.85 18.89
CA ILE A 443 33.44 -57.80 17.87
C ILE A 443 34.60 -57.97 16.89
N ASN A 444 35.25 -59.11 17.01
CA ASN A 444 36.48 -59.51 16.33
C ASN A 444 36.70 -58.93 14.93
N GLU A 445 37.94 -58.49 14.75
CA GLU A 445 38.79 -58.79 13.59
C GLU A 445 38.57 -60.22 13.09
N ALA A 446 37.58 -60.40 12.23
CA ALA A 446 37.59 -61.33 11.11
C ALA A 446 36.27 -61.13 10.34
N SER A 447 36.37 -60.68 9.09
CA SER A 447 35.34 -60.81 8.02
C SER A 447 34.32 -59.69 7.72
N ILE A 448 34.61 -58.39 7.89
CA ILE A 448 33.74 -57.31 7.33
C ILE A 448 34.51 -56.26 6.51
N VAL A 449 35.38 -56.72 5.60
CA VAL A 449 35.87 -55.90 4.48
C VAL A 449 35.60 -56.56 3.10
N LYS A 450 34.97 -57.75 3.07
CA LYS A 450 34.71 -58.48 1.81
C LYS A 450 33.24 -58.72 1.46
N THR A 451 32.28 -58.30 2.29
CA THR A 451 30.85 -58.68 2.12
C THR A 451 29.90 -57.52 1.76
N ILE A 452 30.28 -56.25 1.97
CA ILE A 452 29.39 -55.11 1.70
C ILE A 452 29.62 -54.47 0.32
N THR A 453 30.78 -54.69 -0.31
CA THR A 453 31.07 -54.17 -1.66
C THR A 453 30.57 -55.06 -2.80
N THR A 454 30.00 -56.24 -2.51
CA THR A 454 29.63 -57.23 -3.54
C THR A 454 28.14 -57.62 -3.56
N SER A 455 27.33 -57.15 -2.59
CA SER A 455 25.92 -57.58 -2.45
C SER A 455 24.86 -56.52 -2.82
N ILE A 456 25.24 -55.27 -3.13
CA ILE A 456 24.27 -54.25 -3.59
C ILE A 456 24.29 -54.04 -5.12
N ARG A 457 25.30 -54.56 -5.84
CA ARG A 457 25.40 -54.39 -7.31
C ARG A 457 24.67 -55.45 -8.15
N ALA A 458 24.03 -56.46 -7.56
CA ALA A 458 23.49 -57.61 -8.30
C ALA A 458 22.01 -57.96 -8.06
N LYS A 459 21.23 -57.18 -7.31
CA LYS A 459 19.83 -57.54 -6.97
C LYS A 459 18.76 -56.46 -7.18
N LEU A 460 18.96 -55.56 -8.15
CA LEU A 460 17.90 -54.63 -8.62
C LEU A 460 17.78 -54.57 -10.16
N SER A 461 18.16 -55.65 -10.85
CA SER A 461 17.71 -55.94 -12.21
C SER A 461 16.96 -57.27 -12.19
N ARG A 462 15.63 -57.20 -12.02
CA ARG A 462 14.63 -58.03 -12.70
C ARG A 462 13.26 -57.90 -12.03
N LYS A 463 12.32 -57.36 -12.82
CA LYS A 463 10.88 -57.67 -12.89
C LYS A 463 10.07 -57.60 -11.60
N GLY A 464 9.24 -56.55 -11.53
CA GLY A 464 7.80 -56.70 -11.79
C GLY A 464 6.87 -56.96 -10.59
N SER A 465 5.84 -56.10 -10.50
CA SER A 465 4.60 -56.25 -9.73
C SER A 465 4.70 -56.03 -8.21
N THR A 466 4.49 -54.81 -7.71
CA THR A 466 3.17 -54.29 -7.24
C THR A 466 2.43 -55.23 -6.30
N THR A 467 2.46 -54.96 -4.99
CA THR A 467 1.34 -54.35 -4.25
C THR A 467 1.70 -54.21 -2.76
N ALA A 468 1.14 -53.15 -2.14
CA ALA A 468 1.10 -52.85 -0.70
C ALA A 468 2.33 -52.17 -0.04
N LEU A 469 2.57 -50.90 -0.40
CA LEU A 469 2.69 -49.84 0.61
C LEU A 469 2.39 -48.46 -0.01
N ALA A 470 1.10 -48.15 -0.11
CA ALA A 470 0.59 -46.81 -0.33
C ALA A 470 0.12 -46.27 1.02
N ILE A 471 0.80 -45.26 1.54
CA ILE A 471 0.27 -44.00 2.09
C ILE A 471 1.48 -43.09 2.31
N LEU A 472 1.39 -41.90 1.71
CA LEU A 472 2.34 -40.78 1.74
C LEU A 472 3.56 -40.86 0.81
N CYS A 473 3.30 -41.06 -0.48
CA CYS A 473 3.83 -40.22 -1.57
C CYS A 473 3.25 -40.69 -2.92
N GLY A 474 2.57 -39.78 -3.62
CA GLY A 474 1.99 -40.00 -4.93
C GLY A 474 1.57 -38.68 -5.57
N VAL A 475 2.46 -38.15 -6.40
CA VAL A 475 2.37 -37.03 -7.34
C VAL A 475 1.44 -37.45 -8.52
N THR A 476 0.64 -36.61 -9.18
CA THR A 476 0.91 -35.84 -10.44
C THR A 476 -0.46 -35.43 -11.04
N ALA A 477 -0.66 -34.48 -11.96
CA ALA A 477 0.07 -33.35 -12.56
C ALA A 477 -0.93 -32.60 -13.48
N ILE A 478 -0.67 -31.33 -13.80
CA ILE A 478 -0.57 -30.79 -15.19
C ILE A 478 0.09 -29.39 -15.13
N ALA A 479 1.00 -29.16 -16.09
CA ALA A 479 1.67 -27.92 -16.52
C ALA A 479 2.81 -27.39 -15.62
N HIS A 480 3.99 -26.97 -16.12
CA HIS A 480 4.61 -26.95 -17.46
C HIS A 480 6.13 -26.69 -17.28
N HIS A 481 6.95 -27.18 -18.23
CA HIS A 481 8.33 -26.77 -18.60
C HIS A 481 8.52 -25.24 -18.68
N ASP A 482 9.69 -24.59 -18.64
CA ASP A 482 11.13 -24.92 -18.62
C ASP A 482 11.84 -23.59 -18.23
N ASP A 483 12.99 -23.63 -17.55
CA ASP A 483 14.13 -22.81 -17.98
C ASP A 483 15.44 -23.22 -17.28
N VAL A 484 16.46 -23.46 -18.10
CA VAL A 484 17.84 -23.73 -17.71
C VAL A 484 18.71 -22.72 -18.42
N LEU A 485 19.49 -21.95 -17.67
CA LEU A 485 20.80 -21.49 -18.15
C LEU A 485 21.77 -21.27 -17.00
N ALA A 486 22.77 -22.16 -16.97
CA ALA A 486 23.87 -22.19 -16.04
C ALA A 486 24.97 -21.20 -16.44
N LYS A 487 25.60 -20.60 -15.41
CA LYS A 487 26.94 -20.04 -15.48
C LYS A 487 27.98 -21.16 -15.46
N SER A 488 29.02 -21.05 -16.28
CA SER A 488 30.34 -21.59 -15.93
C SER A 488 31.42 -20.54 -16.20
N LYS A 489 32.38 -20.45 -15.28
CA LYS A 489 33.59 -19.64 -15.32
C LYS A 489 34.64 -20.33 -16.20
N HIS A 490 35.48 -19.57 -16.92
CA HIS A 490 36.94 -19.66 -16.79
C HIS A 490 37.71 -18.58 -17.57
N ALA A 491 38.69 -18.03 -16.87
CA ALA A 491 40.05 -17.65 -17.29
C ALA A 491 40.27 -16.73 -18.51
N SER A 492 40.80 -15.56 -18.18
CA SER A 492 41.54 -14.63 -19.02
C SER A 492 42.87 -15.22 -19.52
N ALA A 493 43.10 -15.16 -20.83
CA ALA A 493 44.43 -15.11 -21.44
C ALA A 493 44.38 -14.18 -22.66
N SER A 494 45.30 -13.23 -22.66
CA SER A 494 45.56 -12.25 -23.71
C SER A 494 46.14 -12.89 -24.97
N ALA A 495 45.61 -12.53 -26.14
CA ALA A 495 46.39 -12.48 -27.37
C ALA A 495 45.76 -11.46 -28.34
N SER A 496 46.56 -10.47 -28.67
CA SER A 496 46.39 -9.46 -29.70
C SER A 496 46.18 -10.06 -31.10
N ALA A 497 45.20 -9.55 -31.84
CA ALA A 497 45.25 -9.51 -33.30
C ALA A 497 44.48 -8.29 -33.80
N THR A 498 45.26 -7.35 -34.31
CA THR A 498 44.91 -6.14 -35.04
C THR A 498 44.12 -6.47 -36.30
N ALA A 499 42.98 -5.82 -36.52
CA ALA A 499 42.42 -5.63 -37.86
C ALA A 499 41.59 -4.35 -37.89
N SER A 500 42.14 -3.37 -38.59
CA SER A 500 41.59 -2.08 -38.95
C SER A 500 40.32 -2.20 -39.80
N ALA A 501 39.26 -1.46 -39.45
CA ALA A 501 38.29 -0.94 -40.40
C ALA A 501 37.78 0.41 -39.91
N GLN A 502 38.07 1.46 -40.69
CA GLN A 502 37.65 2.84 -40.47
C GLN A 502 36.11 2.96 -40.42
N PRO A 503 35.54 3.87 -39.61
CA PRO A 503 34.14 4.23 -39.72
C PRO A 503 33.95 5.09 -40.98
N ALA A 504 33.09 4.62 -41.88
CA ALA A 504 32.60 5.41 -43.00
C ALA A 504 31.87 6.65 -42.47
N VAL A 505 32.28 7.80 -42.98
CA VAL A 505 31.69 9.12 -42.80
C VAL A 505 30.20 9.04 -43.14
N VAL A 506 29.34 9.16 -42.13
CA VAL A 506 27.95 9.57 -42.33
C VAL A 506 27.98 11.08 -42.38
N GLU A 507 27.83 11.60 -43.59
CA GLU A 507 27.69 13.01 -43.88
C GLU A 507 26.50 13.55 -43.08
N LYS A 508 26.78 14.46 -42.14
CA LYS A 508 25.76 15.28 -41.48
C LYS A 508 25.11 16.13 -42.57
N ILE A 509 23.91 15.75 -42.99
CA ILE A 509 23.01 16.71 -43.64
C ILE A 509 22.61 17.69 -42.54
N ALA A 510 23.19 18.88 -42.60
CA ALA A 510 22.80 20.02 -41.78
C ALA A 510 21.32 20.34 -42.08
N LEU A 511 20.47 20.21 -41.07
CA LEU A 511 19.18 20.89 -41.05
C LEU A 511 19.49 22.36 -40.84
N GLU A 512 19.43 23.14 -41.92
CA GLU A 512 19.26 24.59 -41.82
C GLU A 512 17.93 24.88 -41.13
N ASP A 513 17.99 25.76 -40.13
CA ASP A 513 16.84 26.38 -39.50
C ASP A 513 15.93 27.02 -40.57
N LEU A 514 14.76 26.44 -40.78
CA LEU A 514 13.73 27.00 -41.67
C LEU A 514 12.70 27.79 -40.84
N GLN A 515 12.86 29.11 -40.83
CA GLN A 515 11.78 30.10 -40.78
C GLN A 515 12.16 31.30 -41.67
N PRO A 516 11.22 32.09 -42.24
CA PRO A 516 9.76 31.94 -42.31
C PRO A 516 9.25 31.77 -43.77
N THR A 517 7.96 31.46 -43.88
CA THR A 517 7.11 31.48 -45.09
C THR A 517 7.45 32.60 -46.08
N SER A 518 7.85 32.24 -47.29
CA SER A 518 7.92 33.16 -48.43
C SER A 518 6.51 33.46 -48.94
N VAL A 519 6.04 34.70 -48.73
CA VAL A 519 4.83 35.20 -49.38
C VAL A 519 5.24 35.72 -50.76
N ILE A 520 5.14 34.86 -51.77
CA ILE A 520 5.19 35.29 -53.17
C ILE A 520 3.74 35.27 -53.67
N GLY A 521 3.18 36.45 -53.99
CA GLY A 521 1.90 36.54 -54.71
C GLY A 521 0.60 36.36 -53.89
N GLY A 522 0.59 36.65 -52.58
CA GLY A 522 -0.64 36.58 -51.77
C GLY A 522 -1.16 35.17 -51.47
N GLN A 523 -0.39 34.14 -51.82
CA GLN A 523 -0.54 32.76 -51.39
C GLN A 523 0.26 32.52 -50.10
N LYS A 524 -0.22 31.61 -49.26
CA LYS A 524 0.47 31.17 -48.03
C LYS A 524 0.78 29.68 -48.15
N THR A 525 1.98 29.28 -47.74
CA THR A 525 2.37 27.87 -47.70
C THR A 525 2.42 27.40 -46.24
N TYR A 526 1.78 26.26 -45.97
CA TYR A 526 1.76 25.59 -44.68
C TYR A 526 2.45 24.25 -44.77
N ASN A 527 3.20 23.91 -43.73
CA ASN A 527 3.76 22.59 -43.52
C ASN A 527 2.98 21.92 -42.38
N ILE A 528 2.37 20.78 -42.66
CA ILE A 528 1.62 19.98 -41.71
C ILE A 528 2.38 18.66 -41.50
N SER A 529 2.97 18.48 -40.32
CA SER A 529 3.70 17.27 -39.98
C SER A 529 2.74 16.15 -39.53
N LEU A 530 3.22 14.89 -39.48
CA LEU A 530 2.46 13.78 -38.91
C LEU A 530 2.07 14.03 -37.44
N LYS A 531 2.91 14.77 -36.69
CA LYS A 531 2.61 15.16 -35.31
C LYS A 531 1.41 16.10 -35.24
N ASP A 532 1.27 17.02 -36.20
CA ASP A 532 0.16 17.97 -36.25
C ASP A 532 -1.16 17.32 -36.68
N MET A 533 -1.09 16.22 -37.44
CA MET A 533 -2.28 15.48 -37.91
C MET A 533 -2.88 14.56 -36.85
N ILE A 534 -2.05 13.81 -36.12
CA ILE A 534 -2.52 12.76 -35.20
C ILE A 534 -1.76 12.68 -33.85
N GLY A 535 -0.85 13.61 -33.57
CA GLY A 535 -0.09 13.67 -32.32
C GLY A 535 1.07 12.66 -32.21
N ILE A 536 1.41 11.95 -33.29
CA ILE A 536 2.49 10.94 -33.28
C ILE A 536 3.84 11.59 -33.58
N SER A 537 4.81 11.44 -32.67
CA SER A 537 6.18 11.93 -32.81
C SER A 537 7.20 10.85 -33.23
N SER A 538 6.77 9.60 -33.38
CA SER A 538 7.59 8.46 -33.81
C SER A 538 7.33 8.08 -35.26
N SER A 539 8.15 7.17 -35.81
CA SER A 539 7.82 6.55 -37.10
C SER A 539 6.55 5.70 -36.98
N VAL A 540 5.76 5.67 -38.06
CA VAL A 540 4.52 4.89 -38.14
C VAL A 540 4.80 3.59 -38.87
N GLU A 541 4.44 2.45 -38.29
CA GLU A 541 4.67 1.14 -38.87
C GLU A 541 3.40 0.62 -39.56
N LEU A 542 3.52 0.31 -40.86
CA LEU A 542 2.57 -0.43 -41.68
C LEU A 542 2.97 -1.91 -41.61
N ARG A 543 2.06 -2.79 -41.18
CA ARG A 543 2.34 -4.22 -41.03
C ARG A 543 1.35 -5.07 -41.82
N GLY A 544 1.83 -6.24 -42.23
CA GLY A 544 1.07 -7.25 -42.95
C GLY A 544 1.03 -7.02 -44.45
N THR A 545 0.22 -7.83 -45.15
CA THR A 545 0.10 -7.79 -46.61
C THR A 545 -0.62 -6.55 -47.12
N GLU A 546 -1.59 -6.02 -46.37
CA GLU A 546 -2.38 -4.82 -46.70
C GLU A 546 -2.41 -3.79 -45.55
N GLY A 547 -1.24 -3.41 -45.03
CA GLY A 547 -1.16 -2.46 -43.92
C GLY A 547 -1.49 -1.02 -44.32
N GLU A 548 -2.61 -0.45 -43.88
CA GLU A 548 -2.99 0.95 -44.15
C GLU A 548 -2.94 1.82 -42.88
N ARG A 549 -2.43 3.05 -43.03
CA ARG A 549 -2.58 4.11 -42.02
C ARG A 549 -3.03 5.41 -42.64
N SER A 550 -3.97 6.06 -41.96
CA SER A 550 -4.65 7.25 -42.43
C SER A 550 -4.47 8.41 -41.48
N PHE A 551 -4.20 9.59 -42.04
CA PHE A 551 -3.86 10.81 -41.34
C PHE A 551 -4.88 11.90 -41.71
N PRO A 552 -5.85 12.20 -40.83
CA PRO A 552 -6.81 13.26 -41.07
C PRO A 552 -6.15 14.64 -41.00
N PHE A 553 -6.58 15.55 -41.85
CA PHE A 553 -6.25 16.97 -41.77
C PHE A 553 -7.37 17.82 -42.36
N THR A 554 -7.39 19.09 -42.00
CA THR A 554 -8.47 20.02 -42.32
C THR A 554 -7.92 21.33 -42.88
N VAL A 555 -8.76 22.01 -43.64
CA VAL A 555 -8.43 23.31 -44.25
C VAL A 555 -9.42 24.35 -43.73
N ARG A 556 -8.95 25.58 -43.51
CA ARG A 556 -9.82 26.67 -43.08
C ARG A 556 -10.87 27.00 -44.14
N SER A 557 -12.04 27.41 -43.68
CA SER A 557 -13.16 27.80 -44.53
C SER A 557 -12.91 29.09 -45.34
N ASP A 558 -11.97 29.94 -44.90
CA ASP A 558 -11.56 31.17 -45.57
C ASP A 558 -10.36 30.98 -46.52
N GLU A 559 -9.96 29.73 -46.79
CA GLU A 559 -8.79 29.41 -47.62
C GLU A 559 -9.12 28.30 -48.63
N VAL A 560 -8.51 28.36 -49.81
CA VAL A 560 -8.59 27.30 -50.83
C VAL A 560 -7.19 26.80 -51.18
N ILE A 561 -7.01 25.48 -51.28
CA ILE A 561 -5.74 24.89 -51.68
C ILE A 561 -5.52 25.15 -53.18
N THR A 562 -4.39 25.77 -53.51
CA THR A 562 -3.97 26.03 -54.90
C THR A 562 -2.86 25.08 -55.37
N ALA A 563 -2.05 24.56 -54.45
CA ALA A 563 -1.07 23.50 -54.72
C ALA A 563 -0.83 22.69 -53.44
N ALA A 564 -0.53 21.40 -53.59
CA ALA A 564 -0.19 20.54 -52.45
C ALA A 564 0.90 19.54 -52.83
N LYS A 565 1.78 19.24 -51.89
CA LYS A 565 2.84 18.25 -52.03
C LYS A 565 3.01 17.47 -50.74
N VAL A 566 3.29 16.18 -50.83
CA VAL A 566 3.62 15.36 -49.66
C VAL A 566 5.06 14.89 -49.78
N LYS A 567 5.88 15.21 -48.77
CA LYS A 567 7.25 14.73 -48.65
C LYS A 567 7.31 13.69 -47.54
N TYR A 568 7.68 12.47 -47.87
CA TYR A 568 7.65 11.36 -46.92
C TYR A 568 8.88 10.46 -47.05
N GLY A 569 9.31 9.90 -45.92
CA GLY A 569 10.42 8.96 -45.85
C GLY A 569 9.92 7.57 -45.51
N ILE A 570 10.39 6.52 -46.18
CA ILE A 570 9.95 5.14 -45.93
C ILE A 570 11.16 4.22 -45.82
N ALA A 571 11.22 3.41 -44.78
CA ALA A 571 12.10 2.25 -44.67
C ALA A 571 11.26 0.97 -44.65
N TYR A 572 11.71 -0.13 -45.24
CA TYR A 572 10.89 -1.34 -45.34
C TYR A 572 11.74 -2.59 -45.27
N SER A 573 11.09 -3.73 -45.05
CA SER A 573 11.78 -5.01 -44.91
C SER A 573 12.53 -5.40 -46.19
N PRO A 574 13.82 -5.78 -46.11
CA PRO A 574 14.60 -6.23 -47.27
C PRO A 574 14.18 -7.62 -47.80
N ALA A 575 13.21 -8.25 -47.13
CA ALA A 575 12.62 -9.52 -47.52
C ALA A 575 11.36 -9.37 -48.39
N LEU A 576 10.87 -8.14 -48.61
CA LEU A 576 9.77 -7.88 -49.54
C LEU A 576 10.22 -8.13 -50.99
N LEU A 577 9.31 -8.66 -51.80
CA LEU A 577 9.48 -8.92 -53.22
C LEU A 577 9.24 -7.62 -54.02
N PRO A 578 10.27 -7.03 -54.65
CA PRO A 578 10.17 -5.72 -55.31
C PRO A 578 9.15 -5.61 -56.45
N ASP A 579 8.87 -6.73 -57.11
CA ASP A 579 7.97 -6.84 -58.26
C ASP A 579 6.49 -6.95 -57.87
N LEU A 580 6.21 -7.31 -56.61
CA LEU A 580 4.86 -7.46 -56.08
C LEU A 580 4.53 -6.45 -54.97
N SER A 581 5.56 -5.89 -54.31
CA SER A 581 5.38 -5.02 -53.15
C SER A 581 5.50 -3.54 -53.50
N HIS A 582 4.50 -2.76 -53.10
CA HIS A 582 4.45 -1.31 -53.34
C HIS A 582 3.71 -0.59 -52.21
N ILE A 583 3.94 0.72 -52.10
CA ILE A 583 3.15 1.59 -51.22
C ILE A 583 2.27 2.49 -52.08
N GLN A 584 0.98 2.52 -51.76
CA GLN A 584 0.02 3.44 -52.33
C GLN A 584 -0.11 4.66 -51.41
N VAL A 585 0.02 5.84 -52.00
CA VAL A 585 -0.30 7.11 -51.34
C VAL A 585 -1.67 7.55 -51.83
N LEU A 586 -2.62 7.72 -50.92
CA LEU A 586 -3.99 8.10 -51.25
C LEU A 586 -4.39 9.38 -50.52
N VAL A 587 -5.25 10.19 -51.15
CA VAL A 587 -5.90 11.35 -50.53
C VAL A 587 -7.40 11.20 -50.73
N ASN A 588 -8.17 11.14 -49.64
CA ASN A 588 -9.63 10.94 -49.69
C ASN A 588 -10.04 9.72 -50.53
N ASN A 589 -9.29 8.62 -50.41
CA ASN A 589 -9.40 7.38 -51.18
C ASN A 589 -9.07 7.48 -52.68
N GLU A 590 -8.63 8.64 -53.17
CA GLU A 590 -8.09 8.80 -54.52
C GLU A 590 -6.59 8.50 -54.54
N LEU A 591 -6.15 7.71 -55.52
CA LEU A 591 -4.76 7.27 -55.64
C LEU A 591 -3.88 8.41 -56.19
N VAL A 592 -2.88 8.85 -55.42
CA VAL A 592 -1.92 9.89 -55.81
C VAL A 592 -0.69 9.28 -56.47
N SER A 593 -0.08 8.27 -55.84
CA SER A 593 1.18 7.69 -56.28
C SER A 593 1.32 6.23 -55.83
N VAL A 594 2.09 5.45 -56.60
CA VAL A 594 2.44 4.06 -56.29
C VAL A 594 3.96 3.93 -56.27
N VAL A 595 4.52 3.64 -55.10
CA VAL A 595 5.96 3.58 -54.88
C VAL A 595 6.42 2.12 -54.84
N PRO A 596 7.22 1.64 -55.81
CA PRO A 596 7.79 0.30 -55.76
C PRO A 596 8.84 0.19 -54.65
N LEU A 597 9.02 -1.01 -54.10
CA LEU A 597 9.90 -1.26 -52.94
C LEU A 597 11.14 -2.13 -53.30
N PRO A 598 12.15 -1.61 -54.02
CA PRO A 598 13.34 -2.36 -54.41
C PRO A 598 14.28 -2.61 -53.23
N LYS A 599 15.05 -3.70 -53.26
CA LYS A 599 15.85 -4.15 -52.11
C LYS A 599 16.98 -3.17 -51.75
N GLU A 600 17.52 -2.48 -52.74
CA GLU A 600 18.65 -1.55 -52.65
C GLU A 600 18.33 -0.32 -51.78
N THR A 601 17.07 0.14 -51.77
CA THR A 601 16.62 1.32 -51.02
C THR A 601 15.87 0.99 -49.73
N SER A 602 15.87 -0.28 -49.29
CA SER A 602 15.17 -0.77 -48.09
C SER A 602 15.55 -0.06 -46.78
N LYS A 603 16.78 0.48 -46.69
CA LYS A 603 17.25 1.23 -45.51
C LYS A 603 16.61 2.60 -45.33
N GLY A 604 15.90 3.13 -46.33
CA GLY A 604 15.26 4.43 -46.28
C GLY A 604 15.28 5.14 -47.63
N ILE A 605 14.10 5.48 -48.16
CA ILE A 605 13.91 6.32 -49.33
C ILE A 605 13.09 7.56 -48.95
N VAL A 606 13.45 8.73 -49.47
CA VAL A 606 12.64 9.95 -49.35
C VAL A 606 12.02 10.26 -50.71
N ARG A 607 10.72 10.51 -50.72
CA ARG A 607 9.94 10.84 -51.92
C ARG A 607 9.15 12.12 -51.71
N GLU A 608 8.86 12.79 -52.81
CA GLU A 608 8.00 13.96 -52.88
C GLU A 608 7.00 13.71 -54.02
N ASP A 609 5.71 13.72 -53.69
CA ASP A 609 4.63 13.59 -54.66
C ASP A 609 3.79 14.87 -54.68
N VAL A 610 3.42 15.32 -55.88
CA VAL A 610 2.52 16.46 -56.08
C VAL A 610 1.08 15.94 -56.06
N ILE A 611 0.23 16.55 -55.26
CA ILE A 611 -1.18 16.17 -55.10
C ILE A 611 -2.06 17.15 -55.90
N ASP A 612 -3.00 16.63 -56.67
CA ASP A 612 -3.98 17.44 -57.40
C ASP A 612 -4.90 18.17 -56.39
N PRO A 613 -5.01 19.52 -56.43
CA PRO A 613 -5.86 20.27 -55.53
C PRO A 613 -7.34 19.85 -55.54
N ARG A 614 -7.83 19.22 -56.61
CA ARG A 614 -9.22 18.75 -56.74
C ARG A 614 -9.55 17.55 -55.85
N PHE A 615 -8.55 16.86 -55.31
CA PHE A 615 -8.76 15.75 -54.37
C PHE A 615 -9.12 16.23 -52.96
N PHE A 616 -8.95 17.51 -52.65
CA PHE A 616 -9.27 18.05 -51.33
C PHE A 616 -10.73 18.46 -51.19
N ALA A 617 -11.32 18.09 -50.06
CA ALA A 617 -12.60 18.54 -49.55
C ALA A 617 -12.39 19.36 -48.26
N ASP A 618 -13.48 19.67 -47.55
CA ASP A 618 -13.42 20.36 -46.25
C ASP A 618 -12.65 19.54 -45.18
N PHE A 619 -12.89 18.23 -45.16
CA PHE A 619 -12.23 17.26 -44.28
C PHE A 619 -11.48 16.27 -45.15
N ASN A 620 -10.18 16.12 -44.89
CA ASN A 620 -9.29 15.35 -45.74
C ASN A 620 -8.59 14.25 -44.97
N GLN A 621 -8.20 13.20 -45.67
CA GLN A 621 -7.46 12.06 -45.14
C GLN A 621 -6.35 11.70 -46.11
N LEU A 622 -5.10 11.77 -45.63
CA LEU A 622 -3.93 11.26 -46.32
C LEU A 622 -3.68 9.83 -45.84
N SER A 623 -3.74 8.84 -46.72
CA SER A 623 -3.51 7.43 -46.39
C SER A 623 -2.23 6.90 -47.05
N PHE A 624 -1.50 6.06 -46.32
CA PHE A 624 -0.40 5.25 -46.84
C PHE A 624 -0.79 3.78 -46.68
N LYS A 625 -0.92 3.06 -47.80
CA LYS A 625 -1.26 1.63 -47.83
C LYS A 625 -0.10 0.81 -48.36
N LEU A 626 0.42 -0.09 -47.55
CA LEU A 626 1.41 -1.09 -47.93
C LEU A 626 0.71 -2.27 -48.59
N ILE A 627 1.11 -2.61 -49.81
CA ILE A 627 0.88 -3.91 -50.42
C ILE A 627 2.21 -4.66 -50.34
N GLY A 628 2.31 -5.67 -49.48
CA GLY A 628 3.57 -6.33 -49.15
C GLY A 628 3.51 -7.84 -49.34
N HIS A 629 4.45 -8.37 -50.11
CA HIS A 629 4.61 -9.81 -50.35
C HIS A 629 6.06 -10.23 -50.09
N TYR A 630 6.30 -11.30 -49.32
CA TYR A 630 7.65 -11.79 -49.02
C TYR A 630 7.97 -13.15 -49.69
N THR A 631 6.94 -13.81 -50.23
CA THR A 631 7.06 -15.06 -50.96
C THR A 631 6.09 -15.04 -52.14
N ARG A 632 6.42 -15.79 -53.19
CA ARG A 632 5.52 -15.98 -54.36
C ARG A 632 4.56 -17.15 -54.17
N ASP A 633 4.82 -17.95 -53.13
CA ASP A 633 3.96 -19.04 -52.71
C ASP A 633 2.94 -18.54 -51.68
N CYS A 634 2.32 -19.48 -50.98
CA CYS A 634 1.52 -19.23 -49.80
C CYS A 634 2.23 -18.32 -48.76
N GLU A 635 1.63 -17.16 -48.42
CA GLU A 635 2.18 -16.21 -47.44
C GLU A 635 1.35 -16.16 -46.14
N ASP A 636 2.03 -15.98 -45.00
CA ASP A 636 1.40 -15.59 -43.72
C ASP A 636 1.11 -14.08 -43.77
N PRO A 637 -0.16 -13.62 -43.70
CA PRO A 637 -0.52 -12.21 -43.81
C PRO A 637 0.12 -11.29 -42.75
N TYR A 638 0.62 -11.85 -41.64
CA TYR A 638 1.29 -11.13 -40.55
C TYR A 638 2.70 -11.64 -40.29
N HIS A 639 3.37 -12.22 -41.29
CA HIS A 639 4.76 -12.63 -41.18
C HIS A 639 5.64 -11.47 -40.67
N SER A 640 6.61 -11.77 -39.80
CA SER A 640 7.49 -10.75 -39.20
C SER A 640 8.31 -9.95 -40.22
N SER A 641 8.38 -10.43 -41.46
CA SER A 641 9.03 -9.78 -42.60
C SER A 641 8.15 -8.78 -43.35
N LEU A 642 6.84 -8.71 -43.08
CA LEU A 642 5.89 -7.83 -43.75
C LEU A 642 5.73 -6.52 -42.97
N TRP A 643 6.68 -5.59 -43.17
CA TRP A 643 6.62 -4.28 -42.55
C TRP A 643 7.21 -3.18 -43.45
N ALA A 644 6.63 -1.99 -43.33
CA ALA A 644 7.17 -0.72 -43.81
C ALA A 644 7.00 0.34 -42.72
N LYS A 645 7.96 1.25 -42.59
CA LYS A 645 8.01 2.31 -41.59
C LYS A 645 8.04 3.66 -42.29
N LEU A 646 7.00 4.44 -42.04
CA LEU A 646 6.92 5.84 -42.43
C LEU A 646 7.70 6.69 -41.42
N SER A 647 8.61 7.51 -41.91
CA SER A 647 9.44 8.41 -41.10
C SER A 647 8.60 9.49 -40.42
N HIS A 648 8.99 9.87 -39.20
CA HIS A 648 8.44 11.01 -38.47
C HIS A 648 8.70 12.36 -39.19
N THR A 649 9.65 12.38 -40.13
CA THR A 649 9.96 13.57 -40.96
C THR A 649 8.99 13.76 -42.14
N THR A 650 7.90 12.99 -42.19
CA THR A 650 6.89 13.11 -43.23
C THR A 650 6.05 14.38 -43.01
N ASN A 651 5.89 15.17 -44.07
CA ASN A 651 5.24 16.49 -44.02
C ASN A 651 4.40 16.73 -45.28
N LEU A 652 3.22 17.30 -45.09
CA LEU A 652 2.33 17.75 -46.15
C LEU A 652 2.48 19.27 -46.29
N GLU A 653 2.97 19.70 -47.45
CA GLU A 653 3.07 21.10 -47.83
C GLU A 653 1.81 21.52 -48.58
N LEU A 654 1.06 22.48 -48.04
CA LEU A 654 -0.15 23.03 -48.64
C LEU A 654 0.06 24.51 -48.96
N THR A 655 -0.04 24.87 -50.24
CA THR A 655 -0.12 26.27 -50.66
C THR A 655 -1.58 26.64 -50.82
N VAL A 656 -2.03 27.62 -50.04
CA VAL A 656 -3.40 28.13 -50.03
C VAL A 656 -3.49 29.57 -50.50
N SER A 657 -4.65 29.93 -51.05
CA SER A 657 -5.02 31.31 -51.34
C SER A 657 -6.20 31.74 -50.45
N PRO A 658 -6.10 32.89 -49.76
CA PRO A 658 -7.19 33.39 -48.93
C PRO A 658 -8.38 33.87 -49.78
N LEU A 659 -9.57 33.44 -49.39
CA LEU A 659 -10.87 33.81 -49.96
C LEU A 659 -11.41 35.08 -49.29
N THR A 660 -12.17 35.88 -50.03
CA THR A 660 -12.85 37.05 -49.48
C THR A 660 -14.23 36.63 -48.99
N LEU A 661 -14.42 36.54 -47.67
CA LEU A 661 -15.73 36.25 -47.08
C LEU A 661 -16.63 37.49 -47.10
N ALA A 662 -17.95 37.28 -47.16
CA ALA A 662 -18.93 38.36 -46.97
C ALA A 662 -18.86 38.91 -45.53
N ASN A 663 -19.28 40.17 -45.34
CA ASN A 663 -19.46 40.74 -44.00
C ASN A 663 -20.81 40.27 -43.45
N ASP A 664 -20.86 39.09 -42.82
CA ASP A 664 -22.12 38.56 -42.28
C ASP A 664 -21.91 38.01 -40.86
N LEU A 665 -22.63 38.57 -39.90
CA LEU A 665 -22.66 38.09 -38.51
C LEU A 665 -23.20 36.65 -38.39
N GLY A 666 -23.94 36.16 -39.38
CA GLY A 666 -24.43 34.78 -39.43
C GLY A 666 -23.32 33.74 -39.58
N MET A 667 -22.11 34.15 -39.97
CA MET A 667 -20.94 33.27 -40.07
C MET A 667 -20.14 33.15 -38.77
N LEU A 668 -20.47 33.93 -37.73
CA LEU A 668 -19.75 33.87 -36.45
C LEU A 668 -19.79 32.45 -35.86
N PRO A 669 -18.67 31.94 -35.33
CA PRO A 669 -17.43 32.66 -35.01
C PRO A 669 -16.38 32.76 -36.15
N ALA A 670 -16.64 32.25 -37.36
CA ALA A 670 -15.72 32.40 -38.48
C ALA A 670 -15.74 33.84 -39.04
N PRO A 671 -14.61 34.39 -39.55
CA PRO A 671 -13.27 33.78 -39.66
C PRO A 671 -12.35 33.97 -38.43
N PHE A 672 -12.85 34.58 -37.35
CA PHE A 672 -12.09 34.85 -36.12
C PHE A 672 -11.71 33.58 -35.37
N PHE A 673 -12.58 32.58 -35.40
CA PHE A 673 -12.28 31.21 -34.97
C PHE A 673 -12.89 30.23 -35.97
N ASP A 674 -12.05 29.32 -36.48
CA ASP A 674 -12.46 28.22 -37.34
C ASP A 674 -12.18 26.88 -36.63
N ARG A 675 -13.21 26.03 -36.50
CA ARG A 675 -13.09 24.69 -35.89
C ARG A 675 -12.20 23.75 -36.69
N ARG A 676 -12.00 24.03 -37.98
CA ARG A 676 -11.17 23.25 -38.92
C ARG A 676 -9.69 23.59 -38.82
N ASP A 677 -9.31 24.59 -38.03
CA ASP A 677 -7.92 24.96 -37.83
C ASP A 677 -7.37 24.33 -36.55
N ASN A 678 -6.19 23.71 -36.65
CA ASN A 678 -5.53 23.00 -35.56
C ASN A 678 -4.36 23.78 -34.95
N LYS A 679 -4.00 24.95 -35.51
CA LYS A 679 -2.92 25.81 -35.01
C LYS A 679 -3.36 26.61 -33.78
N LEU A 680 -2.43 27.06 -32.95
CA LEU A 680 -2.72 27.98 -31.84
C LEU A 680 -3.54 29.18 -32.35
N LEU A 681 -4.66 29.49 -31.70
CA LEU A 681 -5.48 30.64 -32.06
C LEU A 681 -4.77 31.93 -31.63
N GLU A 682 -4.26 32.71 -32.58
CA GLU A 682 -3.75 34.07 -32.30
C GLU A 682 -4.77 35.09 -32.79
N LEU A 683 -5.47 35.73 -31.85
CA LEU A 683 -6.53 36.70 -32.17
C LEU A 683 -6.24 38.05 -31.50
N PRO A 684 -5.75 39.05 -32.25
CA PRO A 684 -5.48 40.37 -31.73
C PRO A 684 -6.73 41.12 -31.24
N PHE A 685 -6.59 41.81 -30.12
CA PHE A 685 -7.59 42.71 -29.55
C PHE A 685 -7.14 44.17 -29.71
N ILE A 686 -8.04 44.99 -30.24
CA ILE A 686 -7.83 46.43 -30.44
C ILE A 686 -8.65 47.16 -29.38
N LEU A 687 -7.94 47.83 -28.47
CA LEU A 687 -8.51 48.58 -27.35
C LEU A 687 -8.09 50.06 -27.45
N PRO A 688 -8.87 50.98 -26.84
CA PRO A 688 -8.44 52.37 -26.63
C PRO A 688 -7.09 52.42 -25.88
N ALA A 689 -6.30 53.49 -26.09
CA ALA A 689 -4.98 53.63 -25.46
C ALA A 689 -5.00 53.64 -23.92
N THR A 690 -6.13 54.08 -23.34
CA THR A 690 -6.39 54.11 -21.90
C THR A 690 -7.82 53.62 -21.67
N PRO A 691 -8.06 52.30 -21.74
CA PRO A 691 -9.40 51.74 -21.62
C PRO A 691 -9.86 51.86 -20.16
N SER A 692 -11.15 52.14 -19.97
CA SER A 692 -11.76 51.99 -18.65
C SER A 692 -11.72 50.51 -18.19
N LEU A 693 -11.73 50.27 -16.87
CA LEU A 693 -11.71 48.91 -16.33
C LEU A 693 -12.87 48.06 -16.87
N GLU A 694 -14.05 48.66 -17.05
CA GLU A 694 -15.19 47.94 -17.58
C GLU A 694 -15.05 47.57 -19.07
N VAL A 695 -14.42 48.42 -19.90
CA VAL A 695 -14.10 48.05 -21.29
C VAL A 695 -13.11 46.88 -21.31
N LEU A 696 -12.08 46.93 -20.46
CA LEU A 696 -11.12 45.83 -20.34
C LEU A 696 -11.78 44.54 -19.83
N ARG A 697 -12.66 44.62 -18.83
CA ARG A 697 -13.44 43.48 -18.31
C ARG A 697 -14.26 42.82 -19.42
N ASN A 698 -14.96 43.63 -20.21
CA ASN A 698 -15.75 43.19 -21.36
C ASN A 698 -14.89 42.53 -22.46
N ALA A 699 -13.69 43.05 -22.73
CA ALA A 699 -12.72 42.40 -23.60
C ALA A 699 -12.26 41.02 -23.04
N GLY A 700 -12.04 40.93 -21.73
CA GLY A 700 -11.75 39.68 -21.03
C GLY A 700 -12.85 38.63 -21.18
N VAL A 701 -14.12 39.05 -21.15
CA VAL A 701 -15.26 38.15 -21.38
C VAL A 701 -15.21 37.54 -22.79
N VAL A 702 -14.96 38.35 -23.82
CA VAL A 702 -14.86 37.85 -25.20
C VAL A 702 -13.62 36.97 -25.39
N ALA A 703 -12.49 37.33 -24.77
CA ALA A 703 -11.29 36.48 -24.75
C ALA A 703 -11.57 35.11 -24.10
N SER A 704 -12.31 35.08 -22.99
CA SER A 704 -12.72 33.82 -22.34
C SER A 704 -13.63 32.95 -23.22
N TRP A 705 -14.50 33.57 -24.03
CA TRP A 705 -15.34 32.85 -24.98
C TRP A 705 -14.53 32.24 -26.14
N PHE A 706 -13.59 32.99 -26.72
CA PHE A 706 -12.68 32.42 -27.72
C PHE A 706 -11.77 31.34 -27.14
N GLY A 707 -11.30 31.52 -25.90
CA GLY A 707 -10.52 30.52 -25.17
C GLY A 707 -11.33 29.23 -24.91
N HIS A 708 -12.61 29.35 -24.58
CA HIS A 708 -13.55 28.24 -24.49
C HIS A 708 -13.61 27.44 -25.81
N LEU A 709 -13.76 28.14 -26.94
CA LEU A 709 -13.87 27.55 -28.28
C LEU A 709 -12.56 26.87 -28.73
N SER A 710 -11.41 27.40 -28.35
CA SER A 710 -10.09 26.93 -28.78
C SER A 710 -9.44 25.90 -27.85
N SER A 711 -10.20 25.24 -26.96
CA SER A 711 -9.59 24.43 -25.89
C SER A 711 -8.70 23.28 -26.31
N TYR A 712 -8.91 22.72 -27.51
CA TYR A 712 -8.10 21.61 -28.03
C TYR A 712 -6.74 22.05 -28.59
N ARG A 713 -6.54 23.35 -28.85
CA ARG A 713 -5.32 23.91 -29.48
C ARG A 713 -4.72 25.13 -28.76
N GLY A 714 -5.43 25.67 -27.76
CA GLY A 714 -5.05 26.88 -27.03
C GLY A 714 -5.34 28.18 -27.80
N ALA A 715 -5.22 29.31 -27.10
CA ALA A 715 -5.33 30.63 -27.69
C ALA A 715 -4.33 31.62 -27.06
N ARG A 716 -4.01 32.66 -27.83
CA ARG A 716 -3.29 33.85 -27.41
C ARG A 716 -4.02 35.09 -27.90
N PHE A 717 -4.17 36.08 -27.02
CA PHE A 717 -4.88 37.32 -27.28
C PHE A 717 -3.94 38.53 -27.21
N PRO A 718 -3.08 38.75 -28.23
CA PRO A 718 -2.18 39.89 -28.25
C PRO A 718 -2.97 41.22 -28.33
N ILE A 719 -2.40 42.28 -27.79
CA ILE A 719 -3.01 43.61 -27.81
C ILE A 719 -2.23 44.53 -28.73
N GLU A 720 -2.94 45.13 -29.68
CA GLU A 720 -2.40 46.13 -30.59
C GLU A 720 -2.96 47.49 -30.20
N ALA A 721 -2.09 48.40 -29.76
CA ALA A 721 -2.47 49.75 -29.34
C ALA A 721 -2.30 50.73 -30.50
N ASN A 722 -3.41 51.25 -31.03
CA ASN A 722 -3.46 52.24 -32.11
C ASN A 722 -2.86 51.79 -33.47
N THR A 723 -2.65 50.50 -33.67
CA THR A 723 -2.20 49.89 -34.94
C THR A 723 -3.18 48.83 -35.39
N LEU A 724 -3.51 48.81 -36.69
CA LEU A 724 -4.36 47.78 -37.27
C LEU A 724 -3.50 46.56 -37.65
N PRO A 725 -3.75 45.37 -37.07
CA PRO A 725 -3.07 44.16 -37.50
C PRO A 725 -3.46 43.80 -38.94
N ARG A 726 -2.62 43.06 -39.67
CA ARG A 726 -2.94 42.61 -41.05
C ARG A 726 -3.91 41.40 -41.10
N GLY A 727 -4.21 40.79 -39.96
CA GLY A 727 -5.08 39.62 -39.80
C GLY A 727 -6.48 39.96 -39.30
N ASN A 728 -7.24 38.94 -38.90
CA ASN A 728 -8.55 39.13 -38.25
C ASN A 728 -8.35 39.65 -36.83
N ALA A 729 -9.18 40.59 -36.36
CA ALA A 729 -9.06 41.15 -35.01
C ALA A 729 -10.43 41.56 -34.42
N VAL A 730 -10.47 41.69 -33.09
CA VAL A 730 -11.66 42.14 -32.36
C VAL A 730 -11.41 43.55 -31.83
N LEU A 731 -12.35 44.46 -32.10
CA LEU A 731 -12.25 45.87 -31.70
C LEU A 731 -13.39 46.21 -30.74
N PHE A 732 -13.03 46.87 -29.64
CA PHE A 732 -13.97 47.41 -28.67
C PHE A 732 -13.95 48.93 -28.73
N ALA A 733 -15.13 49.55 -28.84
CA ALA A 733 -15.23 51.00 -28.79
C ALA A 733 -16.57 51.45 -28.21
N THR A 734 -16.53 52.62 -27.56
CA THR A 734 -17.72 53.39 -27.20
C THR A 734 -17.72 54.73 -27.91
N ALA A 735 -18.81 55.51 -27.80
CA ALA A 735 -18.87 56.86 -28.37
C ALA A 735 -17.75 57.79 -27.83
N ASN A 736 -17.27 57.54 -26.61
CA ASN A 736 -16.25 58.35 -25.93
C ASN A 736 -14.87 57.69 -25.87
N GLU A 737 -14.79 56.38 -26.04
CA GLU A 737 -13.55 55.59 -25.98
C GLU A 737 -13.38 54.79 -27.29
N ALA A 738 -12.73 55.39 -28.29
CA ALA A 738 -12.47 54.74 -29.59
C ALA A 738 -10.96 54.66 -29.87
N PRO A 739 -10.45 53.55 -30.42
CA PRO A 739 -9.05 53.43 -30.83
C PRO A 739 -8.71 54.34 -32.02
N ALA A 740 -7.50 54.88 -32.04
CA ALA A 740 -7.07 55.78 -33.11
C ALA A 740 -6.85 55.02 -34.43
N GLY A 741 -7.22 55.62 -35.58
CA GLY A 741 -6.91 55.06 -36.90
C GLY A 741 -7.97 54.14 -37.53
N VAL A 742 -9.17 54.02 -36.93
CA VAL A 742 -10.29 53.22 -37.48
C VAL A 742 -11.55 54.10 -37.61
N THR A 743 -12.14 54.14 -38.81
CA THR A 743 -13.44 54.80 -39.02
C THR A 743 -14.56 53.88 -38.55
N LEU A 744 -15.22 54.23 -37.45
CA LEU A 744 -16.31 53.44 -36.87
C LEU A 744 -17.66 53.76 -37.54
N PRO A 745 -18.56 52.77 -37.70
CA PRO A 745 -19.93 53.02 -38.11
C PRO A 745 -20.72 53.75 -37.01
N ALA A 746 -21.84 54.40 -37.38
CA ALA A 746 -22.69 55.09 -36.41
C ALA A 746 -23.25 54.13 -35.34
N ILE A 747 -23.01 54.43 -34.06
CA ILE A 747 -23.40 53.57 -32.94
C ILE A 747 -24.86 53.89 -32.54
N ALA A 748 -25.80 53.08 -33.02
CA ALA A 748 -27.24 53.26 -32.79
C ALA A 748 -27.77 52.61 -31.49
N GLY A 749 -26.89 52.00 -30.68
CA GLY A 749 -27.21 51.22 -29.47
C GLY A 749 -26.16 50.13 -29.22
N PRO A 750 -26.47 49.08 -28.42
CA PRO A 750 -25.63 47.88 -28.31
C PRO A 750 -25.51 47.21 -29.69
N THR A 751 -24.35 47.34 -30.33
CA THR A 751 -24.18 46.97 -31.75
C THR A 751 -23.02 46.00 -31.91
N LEU A 752 -23.27 44.90 -32.62
CA LEU A 752 -22.23 44.03 -33.15
C LEU A 752 -22.13 44.26 -34.66
N ALA A 753 -20.93 44.38 -35.19
CA ALA A 753 -20.73 44.56 -36.62
C ALA A 753 -19.46 43.84 -37.12
N ILE A 754 -19.47 43.44 -38.39
CA ILE A 754 -18.30 42.90 -39.08
C ILE A 754 -17.98 43.81 -40.25
N MET A 755 -16.71 44.21 -40.38
CA MET A 755 -16.22 44.96 -41.53
C MET A 755 -14.94 44.35 -42.09
N ALA A 756 -14.61 44.68 -43.35
CA ALA A 756 -13.30 44.36 -43.90
C ALA A 756 -12.20 45.14 -43.17
N ASN A 757 -11.08 44.50 -42.89
CA ASN A 757 -9.94 45.14 -42.24
C ASN A 757 -9.30 46.16 -43.19
N PRO A 758 -9.22 47.46 -42.83
CA PRO A 758 -8.63 48.48 -43.70
C PRO A 758 -7.15 48.22 -44.07
N ALA A 759 -6.40 47.52 -43.21
CA ALA A 759 -5.00 47.16 -43.48
C ALA A 759 -4.87 45.94 -44.42
N ASN A 760 -5.91 45.12 -44.56
CA ASN A 760 -5.96 43.97 -45.46
C ASN A 760 -7.42 43.59 -45.77
N PRO A 761 -7.96 43.93 -46.95
CA PRO A 761 -9.38 43.69 -47.29
C PRO A 761 -9.85 42.23 -47.22
N LYS A 762 -8.92 41.26 -47.27
CA LYS A 762 -9.23 39.83 -47.13
C LYS A 762 -9.43 39.40 -45.66
N ALA A 763 -8.96 40.19 -44.70
CA ALA A 763 -9.19 39.96 -43.27
C ALA A 763 -10.40 40.77 -42.78
N LYS A 764 -10.94 40.40 -41.61
CA LYS A 764 -12.16 40.98 -41.02
C LYS A 764 -11.89 41.57 -39.64
N LEU A 765 -12.64 42.61 -39.28
CA LEU A 765 -12.70 43.17 -37.93
C LEU A 765 -14.08 42.89 -37.33
N LEU A 766 -14.11 42.31 -36.13
CA LEU A 766 -15.33 42.18 -35.32
C LEU A 766 -15.43 43.40 -34.41
N LEU A 767 -16.40 44.26 -34.68
CA LEU A 767 -16.65 45.47 -33.91
C LEU A 767 -17.69 45.17 -32.83
N VAL A 768 -17.32 45.41 -31.58
CA VAL A 768 -18.21 45.35 -30.42
C VAL A 768 -18.39 46.78 -29.91
N LEU A 769 -19.58 47.34 -30.13
CA LEU A 769 -19.86 48.77 -29.99
C LEU A 769 -21.02 49.04 -29.03
N GLY A 770 -20.95 50.15 -28.31
CA GLY A 770 -22.04 50.67 -27.48
C GLY A 770 -21.92 52.17 -27.27
N ARG A 771 -23.02 52.88 -26.99
CA ARG A 771 -22.93 54.33 -26.73
C ARG A 771 -22.22 54.60 -25.40
N ASP A 772 -22.42 53.70 -24.45
CA ASP A 772 -21.75 53.65 -23.16
C ASP A 772 -21.28 52.21 -22.84
N VAL A 773 -20.67 52.07 -21.67
CA VAL A 773 -20.14 50.80 -21.15
C VAL A 773 -21.23 49.77 -20.86
N ASN A 774 -22.44 50.19 -20.47
CA ASN A 774 -23.55 49.29 -20.19
C ASN A 774 -24.09 48.67 -21.48
N GLU A 775 -24.21 49.48 -22.54
CA GLU A 775 -24.57 48.96 -23.87
C GLU A 775 -23.48 48.05 -24.44
N LEU A 776 -22.21 48.38 -24.23
CA LEU A 776 -21.10 47.50 -24.61
C LEU A 776 -21.20 46.14 -23.91
N LYS A 777 -21.52 46.13 -22.61
CA LYS A 777 -21.75 44.89 -21.84
C LYS A 777 -22.89 44.05 -22.44
N ILE A 778 -23.99 44.67 -22.84
CA ILE A 778 -25.12 43.97 -23.48
C ILE A 778 -24.68 43.34 -24.81
N ALA A 779 -23.92 44.08 -25.64
CA ALA A 779 -23.39 43.56 -26.90
C ALA A 779 -22.44 42.36 -26.69
N VAL A 780 -21.57 42.41 -25.69
CA VAL A 780 -20.66 41.31 -25.32
C VAL A 780 -21.41 40.09 -24.81
N GLN A 781 -22.41 40.28 -23.95
CA GLN A 781 -23.23 39.17 -23.46
C GLN A 781 -24.01 38.51 -24.60
N ALA A 782 -24.56 39.30 -25.53
CA ALA A 782 -25.24 38.76 -26.71
C ALA A 782 -24.31 37.93 -27.61
N LEU A 783 -23.08 38.43 -27.85
CA LEU A 783 -22.06 37.72 -28.64
C LEU A 783 -21.68 36.37 -28.02
N THR A 784 -21.34 36.38 -26.73
CA THR A 784 -20.73 35.23 -26.06
C THR A 784 -21.75 34.15 -25.66
N MET A 785 -23.02 34.52 -25.48
CA MET A 785 -24.08 33.58 -25.12
C MET A 785 -24.72 32.89 -26.34
N GLY A 786 -24.47 33.39 -27.56
CA GLY A 786 -25.03 32.82 -28.80
C GLY A 786 -26.57 32.84 -28.85
N GLN A 787 -27.21 33.72 -28.07
CA GLN A 787 -28.66 33.71 -27.82
C GLN A 787 -29.50 34.30 -28.97
N MET A 788 -28.88 34.80 -30.05
CA MET A 788 -29.59 35.39 -31.17
C MET A 788 -28.96 35.00 -32.50
N ALA A 789 -29.80 34.61 -33.46
CA ALA A 789 -29.41 34.52 -34.86
C ALA A 789 -29.17 35.95 -35.38
N MET A 790 -27.90 36.31 -35.52
CA MET A 790 -27.48 37.58 -36.12
C MET A 790 -27.25 37.36 -37.61
N SER A 791 -27.66 38.32 -38.44
CA SER A 791 -27.41 38.27 -39.89
C SER A 791 -27.14 39.68 -40.43
N GLY A 792 -26.39 39.75 -41.54
CA GLY A 792 -25.96 40.99 -42.16
C GLY A 792 -24.68 41.58 -41.55
N GLU A 793 -24.27 42.76 -42.04
CA GLU A 793 -23.00 43.39 -41.65
C GLU A 793 -23.03 43.96 -40.21
N SER A 794 -24.21 44.36 -39.71
CA SER A 794 -24.39 44.91 -38.37
C SER A 794 -25.73 44.51 -37.76
N ALA A 795 -25.75 44.29 -36.45
CA ALA A 795 -26.94 43.93 -35.68
C ALA A 795 -27.01 44.73 -34.37
N VAL A 796 -28.16 45.36 -34.12
CA VAL A 796 -28.44 46.06 -32.86
C VAL A 796 -29.23 45.14 -31.93
N ILE A 797 -28.72 44.94 -30.71
CA ILE A 797 -29.30 44.04 -29.71
C ILE A 797 -30.45 44.75 -29.00
N LYS A 798 -31.67 44.22 -29.16
CA LYS A 798 -32.89 44.81 -28.57
C LYS A 798 -33.31 44.16 -27.26
N ASN A 799 -33.21 42.84 -27.15
CA ASN A 799 -33.62 42.06 -25.97
C ASN A 799 -32.54 41.04 -25.63
N LEU A 800 -32.11 41.00 -24.37
CA LEU A 800 -31.23 39.97 -23.82
C LEU A 800 -31.96 39.26 -22.68
N LYS A 801 -31.92 37.93 -22.65
CA LYS A 801 -32.50 37.17 -21.54
C LYS A 801 -31.63 37.35 -20.29
N GLU A 802 -32.25 37.62 -19.15
CA GLU A 802 -31.56 37.70 -17.86
C GLU A 802 -30.91 36.35 -17.51
N ILE A 803 -29.71 36.40 -16.93
CA ILE A 803 -28.85 35.23 -16.72
C ILE A 803 -28.96 34.80 -15.27
N ASP A 804 -29.35 33.53 -15.05
CA ASP A 804 -29.42 32.96 -13.72
C ASP A 804 -28.03 32.90 -13.06
N PRO A 805 -27.91 33.19 -11.75
CA PRO A 805 -26.66 33.02 -11.02
C PRO A 805 -26.14 31.58 -11.10
N ARG A 806 -24.83 31.44 -11.35
CA ARG A 806 -24.15 30.14 -11.37
C ARG A 806 -24.04 29.53 -9.97
N LYS A 807 -23.87 28.21 -9.91
CA LYS A 807 -23.59 27.44 -8.70
C LYS A 807 -22.13 27.00 -8.66
N ALA A 808 -21.63 26.67 -7.47
CA ALA A 808 -20.28 26.14 -7.34
C ALA A 808 -20.16 24.79 -8.07
N TYR A 809 -19.04 24.59 -8.78
CA TYR A 809 -18.69 23.38 -9.54
C TYR A 809 -19.63 23.04 -10.69
N ASP A 810 -20.44 24.00 -11.16
CA ASP A 810 -21.41 23.80 -12.25
C ASP A 810 -20.84 24.03 -13.66
N ALA A 811 -19.51 24.11 -13.78
CA ALA A 811 -18.82 24.42 -15.02
C ALA A 811 -19.13 23.37 -16.11
N PRO A 812 -19.57 23.76 -17.32
CA PRO A 812 -20.02 22.81 -18.35
C PRO A 812 -18.98 21.77 -18.78
N LYS A 813 -17.68 22.08 -18.69
CA LYS A 813 -16.59 21.13 -19.01
C LYS A 813 -16.16 20.27 -17.83
N TRP A 814 -16.54 20.62 -16.60
CA TRP A 814 -16.22 19.80 -15.43
C TRP A 814 -17.24 18.68 -15.31
N LEU A 815 -16.78 17.50 -14.91
CA LEU A 815 -17.67 16.40 -14.60
C LEU A 815 -18.44 16.75 -13.32
N PRO A 816 -19.78 16.59 -13.33
CA PRO A 816 -20.56 16.77 -12.12
C PRO A 816 -20.16 15.73 -11.07
N THR A 817 -20.10 16.18 -9.81
CA THR A 817 -19.68 15.40 -8.64
C THR A 817 -20.87 15.01 -7.75
N ASP A 818 -22.10 15.14 -8.25
CA ASP A 818 -23.33 14.77 -7.55
C ASP A 818 -23.96 13.47 -8.09
N ARG A 819 -23.49 12.96 -9.24
CA ARG A 819 -23.97 11.74 -9.89
C ARG A 819 -22.90 11.04 -10.73
N PRO A 820 -23.10 9.75 -11.08
CA PRO A 820 -22.34 9.09 -12.14
C PRO A 820 -22.55 9.76 -13.51
N VAL A 821 -21.47 9.86 -14.29
CA VAL A 821 -21.45 10.48 -15.62
C VAL A 821 -21.26 9.42 -16.70
N LYS A 822 -22.11 9.44 -17.73
CA LYS A 822 -22.05 8.51 -18.86
C LYS A 822 -20.99 8.93 -19.89
N PHE A 823 -20.30 7.98 -20.50
CA PHE A 823 -19.33 8.27 -21.56
C PHE A 823 -19.99 8.85 -22.82
N GLY A 824 -21.26 8.54 -23.08
CA GLY A 824 -22.04 9.18 -24.14
C GLY A 824 -22.30 10.68 -23.93
N GLU A 825 -22.15 11.20 -22.71
CA GLU A 825 -22.20 12.65 -22.43
C GLU A 825 -20.86 13.33 -22.77
N LEU A 826 -19.75 12.57 -22.78
CA LEU A 826 -18.39 13.09 -22.96
C LEU A 826 -17.85 12.94 -24.38
N ALA A 827 -18.24 11.88 -25.07
CA ALA A 827 -17.79 11.55 -26.42
C ALA A 827 -18.95 11.11 -27.32
N GLY A 828 -18.92 11.55 -28.58
CA GLY A 828 -19.92 11.15 -29.58
C GLY A 828 -19.90 9.64 -29.87
N PRO A 829 -21.03 9.03 -30.27
CA PRO A 829 -21.11 7.57 -30.48
C PRO A 829 -20.15 6.99 -31.53
N SER A 830 -19.66 7.80 -32.47
CA SER A 830 -18.65 7.40 -33.46
C SER A 830 -17.23 7.35 -32.87
N ALA A 831 -16.91 8.23 -31.92
CA ALA A 831 -15.60 8.27 -31.25
C ALA A 831 -15.38 7.08 -30.29
N LEU A 832 -16.47 6.40 -29.89
CA LEU A 832 -16.46 5.22 -29.02
C LEU A 832 -16.44 3.90 -29.81
N LYS A 833 -16.23 3.93 -31.13
CA LYS A 833 -16.23 2.75 -32.01
C LYS A 833 -14.94 2.65 -32.79
N VAL A 834 -14.39 1.44 -32.91
CA VAL A 834 -13.17 1.17 -33.67
C VAL A 834 -13.27 -0.17 -34.40
N ASN A 835 -12.53 -0.32 -35.49
CA ASN A 835 -12.57 -1.51 -36.36
C ASN A 835 -11.15 -2.04 -36.64
N GLY A 836 -11.06 -3.33 -36.93
CA GLY A 836 -9.81 -4.03 -37.27
C GLY A 836 -9.27 -4.92 -36.15
N LEU A 837 -8.17 -5.64 -36.42
CA LEU A 837 -7.49 -6.54 -35.47
C LEU A 837 -6.62 -5.78 -34.45
N THR A 838 -6.01 -4.67 -34.88
CA THR A 838 -5.25 -3.73 -34.03
C THR A 838 -5.79 -2.31 -34.24
N PRO A 839 -7.06 -2.07 -33.83
CA PRO A 839 -7.71 -0.77 -33.98
C PRO A 839 -6.95 0.35 -33.27
N ASP A 840 -7.26 1.58 -33.64
CA ASP A 840 -6.77 2.76 -32.92
C ASP A 840 -7.34 2.85 -31.49
N LEU A 841 -6.76 3.74 -30.68
CA LEU A 841 -7.13 4.00 -29.30
C LEU A 841 -8.43 4.80 -29.21
N ILE A 842 -9.42 4.32 -28.45
CA ILE A 842 -10.58 5.13 -28.07
C ILE A 842 -10.16 6.06 -26.93
N ARG A 843 -10.33 7.37 -27.12
CA ARG A 843 -9.96 8.41 -26.16
C ARG A 843 -11.20 9.11 -25.61
N VAL A 844 -11.37 9.12 -24.30
CA VAL A 844 -12.43 9.86 -23.61
C VAL A 844 -11.78 10.91 -22.71
N ASN A 845 -11.88 12.18 -23.12
CA ASN A 845 -11.34 13.30 -22.35
C ASN A 845 -12.32 13.71 -21.25
N LEU A 846 -11.83 13.91 -20.03
CA LEU A 846 -12.63 14.26 -18.87
C LEU A 846 -11.89 15.29 -18.01
N ARG A 847 -12.63 16.24 -17.44
CA ARG A 847 -12.09 17.26 -16.52
C ARG A 847 -12.80 17.22 -15.20
N VAL A 848 -12.07 17.32 -14.12
CA VAL A 848 -12.63 17.26 -12.77
C VAL A 848 -12.15 18.44 -11.96
N ALA A 849 -12.95 18.81 -10.96
CA ALA A 849 -12.54 19.80 -9.99
C ALA A 849 -11.26 19.31 -9.28
N PRO A 850 -10.23 20.16 -9.15
CA PRO A 850 -8.94 19.73 -8.58
C PRO A 850 -8.96 19.56 -7.05
N ASP A 851 -10.05 19.96 -6.40
CA ASP A 851 -10.21 19.96 -4.94
C ASP A 851 -10.94 18.73 -4.39
N LEU A 852 -11.07 17.67 -5.19
CA LEU A 852 -11.65 16.41 -4.76
C LEU A 852 -10.74 15.70 -3.74
N PHE A 853 -11.31 15.40 -2.57
CA PHE A 853 -10.60 14.76 -1.48
C PHE A 853 -10.62 13.23 -1.58
N THR A 854 -9.45 12.62 -1.71
CA THR A 854 -9.28 11.20 -2.06
C THR A 854 -8.61 10.35 -0.98
N TRP A 855 -8.48 10.86 0.26
CA TRP A 855 -7.80 10.15 1.36
C TRP A 855 -8.46 8.80 1.67
N GLN A 856 -7.65 7.73 1.69
CA GLN A 856 -8.05 6.33 1.90
C GLN A 856 -9.06 5.77 0.88
N LYS A 857 -9.19 6.38 -0.31
CA LYS A 857 -9.97 5.83 -1.41
C LYS A 857 -9.10 4.92 -2.27
N GLU A 858 -9.59 3.72 -2.59
CA GLU A 858 -8.88 2.75 -3.44
C GLU A 858 -8.79 3.20 -4.90
N GLY A 859 -9.81 3.91 -5.40
CA GLY A 859 -9.88 4.42 -6.76
C GLY A 859 -11.17 5.17 -7.07
N VAL A 860 -11.30 5.65 -8.30
CA VAL A 860 -12.55 6.10 -8.91
C VAL A 860 -13.20 4.92 -9.63
N PRO A 861 -14.45 4.56 -9.28
CA PRO A 861 -15.17 3.49 -9.95
C PRO A 861 -15.58 3.86 -11.38
N ILE A 862 -15.38 2.90 -12.29
CA ILE A 862 -15.87 2.91 -13.67
C ILE A 862 -16.72 1.64 -13.87
N ASP A 863 -17.99 1.81 -14.23
CA ASP A 863 -18.85 0.76 -14.79
C ASP A 863 -18.64 0.73 -16.30
N LEU A 864 -17.75 -0.15 -16.77
CA LEU A 864 -17.37 -0.22 -18.16
C LEU A 864 -18.23 -1.25 -18.88
N ARG A 865 -18.98 -0.78 -19.88
CA ARG A 865 -19.79 -1.61 -20.77
C ARG A 865 -19.18 -1.55 -22.15
N TYR A 866 -18.92 -2.68 -22.76
CA TYR A 866 -18.23 -2.72 -24.06
C TYR A 866 -18.72 -3.86 -24.93
N ARG A 867 -18.53 -3.67 -26.24
CA ARG A 867 -18.93 -4.59 -27.28
C ARG A 867 -17.75 -4.98 -28.14
N PHE A 868 -17.70 -6.24 -28.53
CA PHE A 868 -16.62 -6.79 -29.34
C PHE A 868 -17.12 -7.92 -30.24
N THR A 869 -16.42 -8.17 -31.35
CA THR A 869 -16.69 -9.33 -32.20
C THR A 869 -16.15 -10.59 -31.50
N PRO A 870 -17.01 -11.57 -31.14
CA PRO A 870 -16.58 -12.76 -30.41
C PRO A 870 -15.67 -13.65 -31.27
N ARG A 871 -14.66 -14.26 -30.63
CA ARG A 871 -13.71 -15.16 -31.29
C ARG A 871 -14.16 -16.63 -31.15
N PRO A 872 -14.05 -17.47 -32.21
CA PRO A 872 -14.49 -18.86 -32.16
C PRO A 872 -13.69 -19.72 -31.16
N THR A 873 -12.42 -19.36 -30.94
CA THR A 873 -11.50 -20.01 -29.99
C THR A 873 -11.07 -19.01 -28.93
N VAL A 874 -10.81 -19.49 -27.71
CA VAL A 874 -10.18 -18.66 -26.68
C VAL A 874 -8.76 -18.31 -27.14
N ASP A 875 -8.48 -17.03 -27.31
CA ASP A 875 -7.20 -16.51 -27.78
C ASP A 875 -6.68 -15.43 -26.80
N LYS A 876 -5.55 -14.78 -27.14
CA LYS A 876 -4.94 -13.75 -26.29
C LYS A 876 -5.51 -12.34 -26.52
N SER A 877 -6.72 -12.22 -27.07
CA SER A 877 -7.35 -10.92 -27.30
C SER A 877 -7.65 -10.20 -25.98
N THR A 878 -7.35 -8.91 -25.90
CA THR A 878 -7.46 -8.09 -24.68
C THR A 878 -8.00 -6.69 -24.97
N LEU A 879 -8.64 -6.09 -23.97
CA LEU A 879 -8.96 -4.67 -23.88
C LEU A 879 -8.03 -4.05 -22.83
N ASN A 880 -7.07 -3.26 -23.28
CA ASN A 880 -6.15 -2.53 -22.42
C ASN A 880 -6.73 -1.16 -22.10
N ILE A 881 -6.69 -0.81 -20.82
CA ILE A 881 -7.29 0.41 -20.29
C ILE A 881 -6.18 1.23 -19.65
N GLY A 882 -6.08 2.49 -20.05
CA GLY A 882 -5.13 3.46 -19.54
C GLY A 882 -5.79 4.78 -19.14
N ILE A 883 -5.08 5.55 -18.34
CA ILE A 883 -5.41 6.95 -18.03
C ILE A 883 -4.13 7.78 -18.15
N ASN A 884 -4.20 8.90 -18.88
CA ASN A 884 -3.06 9.82 -19.05
C ASN A 884 -1.78 9.11 -19.52
N ASP A 885 -1.89 8.23 -20.53
CA ASP A 885 -0.83 7.38 -21.08
C ASP A 885 -0.25 6.31 -20.12
N GLU A 886 -0.81 6.16 -18.91
CA GLU A 886 -0.44 5.11 -17.97
C GLU A 886 -1.41 3.93 -17.98
N PHE A 887 -0.86 2.70 -18.05
CA PHE A 887 -1.63 1.47 -18.01
C PHE A 887 -2.31 1.24 -16.65
N VAL A 888 -3.61 0.95 -16.65
CA VAL A 888 -4.42 0.65 -15.46
C VAL A 888 -4.71 -0.85 -15.36
N ARG A 889 -5.34 -1.43 -16.39
CA ARG A 889 -5.81 -2.83 -16.38
C ARG A 889 -5.95 -3.38 -17.79
N SER A 890 -5.82 -4.70 -17.94
CA SER A 890 -6.12 -5.43 -19.17
C SER A 890 -7.27 -6.42 -18.91
N LEU A 891 -8.29 -6.42 -19.77
CA LEU A 891 -9.44 -7.31 -19.69
C LEU A 891 -9.39 -8.32 -20.85
N PRO A 892 -9.53 -9.64 -20.61
CA PRO A 892 -9.54 -10.63 -21.69
C PRO A 892 -10.84 -10.57 -22.51
N LEU A 893 -10.74 -10.57 -23.84
CA LEU A 893 -11.88 -10.59 -24.77
C LEU A 893 -12.32 -12.03 -25.08
N SER A 894 -12.68 -12.80 -24.06
CA SER A 894 -13.04 -14.22 -24.21
C SER A 894 -14.55 -14.46 -24.38
N GLY A 895 -14.90 -15.41 -25.25
CA GLY A 895 -16.28 -15.82 -25.54
C GLY A 895 -16.96 -16.71 -24.49
N THR A 896 -16.33 -17.03 -23.35
CA THR A 896 -16.84 -18.07 -22.42
C THR A 896 -17.05 -17.66 -20.97
N GLN A 897 -16.89 -16.39 -20.59
CA GLN A 897 -17.27 -15.96 -19.24
C GLN A 897 -18.74 -15.53 -19.19
N VAL A 898 -19.61 -16.52 -18.97
CA VAL A 898 -20.86 -16.30 -18.24
C VAL A 898 -20.48 -16.47 -16.77
N GLU A 899 -20.48 -15.38 -16.01
CA GLU A 899 -20.44 -15.46 -14.56
C GLU A 899 -21.59 -16.34 -14.07
N LYS A 900 -21.27 -17.36 -13.27
CA LYS A 900 -22.26 -18.14 -12.53
C LYS A 900 -22.93 -17.23 -11.49
N GLY A 901 -23.98 -16.52 -11.88
CA GLY A 901 -24.79 -15.78 -10.93
C GLY A 901 -25.71 -14.74 -11.59
N LYS A 902 -26.93 -15.17 -11.93
CA LYS A 902 -28.10 -14.33 -12.29
C LYS A 902 -27.96 -13.53 -13.60
N ILE A 903 -28.49 -14.07 -14.71
CA ILE A 903 -29.44 -13.40 -15.62
C ILE A 903 -30.13 -14.47 -16.48
N LYS A 904 -31.44 -14.27 -16.69
CA LYS A 904 -32.34 -15.13 -17.47
C LYS A 904 -31.87 -15.25 -18.92
N GLU A 905 -31.89 -16.49 -19.40
CA GLU A 905 -31.59 -17.00 -20.75
C GLU A 905 -32.43 -16.37 -21.90
N SER A 906 -33.26 -15.36 -21.63
CA SER A 906 -34.24 -14.81 -22.57
C SER A 906 -33.77 -13.58 -23.38
N VAL A 907 -32.51 -13.17 -23.29
CA VAL A 907 -31.98 -11.98 -24.03
C VAL A 907 -31.14 -12.39 -25.25
N MET A 908 -30.98 -13.69 -25.52
CA MET A 908 -30.17 -14.18 -26.65
C MET A 908 -30.82 -13.95 -28.04
N LEU A 909 -32.06 -13.44 -28.09
CA LEU A 909 -32.88 -13.40 -29.32
C LEU A 909 -33.02 -12.02 -30.00
N PHE A 910 -32.31 -10.97 -29.57
CA PHE A 910 -32.50 -9.61 -30.13
C PHE A 910 -31.29 -8.95 -30.81
N PHE A 911 -30.17 -9.65 -31.03
CA PHE A 911 -28.97 -9.01 -31.63
C PHE A 911 -28.83 -9.32 -33.13
N LYS A 912 -29.21 -8.34 -33.95
CA LYS A 912 -29.09 -8.35 -35.43
C LYS A 912 -27.65 -8.14 -35.96
N ASP A 913 -26.66 -7.85 -35.11
CA ASP A 913 -25.36 -7.31 -35.53
C ASP A 913 -24.10 -8.13 -35.16
N GLY A 914 -24.22 -9.37 -34.65
CA GLY A 914 -23.07 -10.27 -34.45
C GLY A 914 -22.03 -9.85 -33.39
N GLN A 915 -22.29 -8.82 -32.58
CA GLN A 915 -21.42 -8.31 -31.50
C GLN A 915 -21.82 -8.89 -30.13
N ARG A 916 -20.85 -9.17 -29.25
CA ARG A 916 -21.10 -9.58 -27.85
C ARG A 916 -21.02 -8.36 -26.93
N TYR A 917 -21.86 -8.34 -25.89
CA TYR A 917 -21.86 -7.34 -24.82
C TYR A 917 -21.16 -7.88 -23.57
N ALA A 918 -20.30 -7.08 -22.94
CA ALA A 918 -19.64 -7.36 -21.67
C ALA A 918 -19.68 -6.13 -20.75
N GLN A 919 -19.59 -6.38 -19.44
CA GLN A 919 -19.61 -5.36 -18.41
C GLN A 919 -18.61 -5.72 -17.32
N ASP A 920 -17.78 -4.77 -16.92
CA ASP A 920 -16.74 -4.92 -15.90
C ASP A 920 -16.68 -3.68 -15.01
N GLU A 921 -16.43 -3.88 -13.71
CA GLU A 921 -16.17 -2.79 -12.76
C GLU A 921 -14.66 -2.61 -12.58
N ILE A 922 -14.19 -1.38 -12.78
CA ILE A 922 -12.77 -1.02 -12.72
C ILE A 922 -12.59 0.14 -11.75
N GLN A 923 -11.48 0.12 -11.01
CA GLN A 923 -11.09 1.21 -10.12
C GLN A 923 -9.86 1.91 -10.69
N VAL A 924 -9.98 3.19 -11.01
CA VAL A 924 -8.85 4.01 -11.46
C VAL A 924 -8.15 4.62 -10.24
N PRO A 925 -6.85 4.39 -10.02
CA PRO A 925 -6.16 4.93 -8.86
C PRO A 925 -6.24 6.47 -8.81
N THR A 926 -6.64 7.01 -7.67
CA THR A 926 -6.93 8.45 -7.49
C THR A 926 -5.72 9.34 -7.71
N PHE A 927 -4.50 8.86 -7.41
CA PHE A 927 -3.26 9.61 -7.62
C PHE A 927 -2.89 9.81 -9.10
N ARG A 928 -3.56 9.11 -10.02
CA ARG A 928 -3.39 9.29 -11.48
C ARG A 928 -4.35 10.30 -12.09
N ILE A 929 -5.31 10.79 -11.30
CA ILE A 929 -6.34 11.71 -11.75
C ILE A 929 -5.88 13.14 -11.48
N GLY A 930 -5.62 13.87 -12.56
CA GLY A 930 -5.36 15.31 -12.56
C GLY A 930 -6.63 16.12 -12.80
N ALA A 931 -6.48 17.43 -13.05
CA ALA A 931 -7.61 18.29 -13.43
C ALA A 931 -8.09 18.03 -14.87
N GLU A 932 -7.15 17.73 -15.78
CA GLU A 932 -7.41 17.31 -17.15
C GLU A 932 -6.97 15.84 -17.28
N ASN A 933 -7.85 14.97 -17.76
CA ASN A 933 -7.57 13.55 -17.90
C ASN A 933 -8.04 12.99 -19.23
N GLN A 934 -7.37 11.95 -19.71
CA GLN A 934 -7.78 11.18 -20.86
C GLN A 934 -7.81 9.69 -20.51
N LEU A 935 -9.00 9.08 -20.57
CA LEU A 935 -9.15 7.63 -20.54
C LEU A 935 -8.89 7.06 -21.92
N GLN A 936 -8.18 5.95 -21.95
CA GLN A 936 -7.71 5.31 -23.16
C GLN A 936 -8.13 3.84 -23.16
N PHE A 937 -8.81 3.40 -24.21
CA PHE A 937 -9.26 2.03 -24.39
C PHE A 937 -8.67 1.48 -25.69
N HIS A 938 -7.80 0.46 -25.58
CA HIS A 938 -7.15 -0.19 -26.71
C HIS A 938 -7.62 -1.63 -26.83
N PHE A 939 -8.34 -1.95 -27.90
CA PHE A 939 -8.68 -3.33 -28.21
C PHE A 939 -7.52 -3.97 -28.97
N PHE A 940 -7.09 -5.15 -28.52
CA PHE A 940 -6.07 -5.96 -29.17
C PHE A 940 -6.65 -7.33 -29.46
N TYR A 941 -6.70 -7.73 -30.73
CA TYR A 941 -7.15 -9.07 -31.11
C TYR A 941 -5.98 -9.96 -31.52
N ASP A 942 -5.96 -11.16 -30.97
CA ASP A 942 -4.98 -12.17 -31.32
C ASP A 942 -5.30 -12.79 -32.69
N TYR A 943 -4.26 -13.12 -33.44
CA TYR A 943 -4.36 -13.71 -34.77
C TYR A 943 -4.14 -15.23 -34.69
N PRO A 944 -5.19 -16.06 -34.77
CA PRO A 944 -5.07 -17.50 -34.63
C PRO A 944 -4.37 -18.08 -35.86
N LYS A 945 -3.17 -18.63 -35.65
CA LYS A 945 -2.43 -19.36 -36.69
C LYS A 945 -3.00 -20.78 -36.84
N GLN A 946 -3.68 -21.04 -37.94
CA GLN A 946 -4.25 -22.35 -38.33
C GLN A 946 -3.33 -23.12 -39.29
N GLY A 947 -2.16 -22.57 -39.62
CA GLY A 947 -1.14 -23.17 -40.48
C GLY A 947 -1.03 -22.43 -41.83
N ALA A 948 0.01 -22.75 -42.61
CA ALA A 948 0.26 -22.10 -43.90
C ALA A 948 -1.01 -22.12 -44.79
N CYS A 949 -1.44 -20.93 -45.24
CA CYS A 949 -2.60 -20.69 -46.12
C CYS A 949 -3.98 -21.04 -45.57
N LYS A 950 -4.12 -21.22 -44.26
CA LYS A 950 -5.45 -21.34 -43.61
C LYS A 950 -5.81 -20.10 -42.80
N ASP A 951 -4.91 -19.14 -42.71
CA ASP A 951 -5.09 -17.93 -41.93
C ASP A 951 -5.85 -16.90 -42.78
N VAL A 952 -7.12 -16.67 -42.44
CA VAL A 952 -7.99 -15.72 -43.15
C VAL A 952 -8.02 -14.38 -42.42
N TYR A 953 -7.66 -13.30 -43.12
CA TYR A 953 -7.84 -11.94 -42.63
C TYR A 953 -9.34 -11.60 -42.61
N LEU A 954 -9.90 -11.42 -41.42
CA LEU A 954 -11.28 -11.00 -41.21
C LEU A 954 -11.30 -9.51 -40.88
N ASP A 955 -11.59 -8.67 -41.87
CA ASP A 955 -11.70 -7.20 -41.72
C ASP A 955 -13.01 -6.74 -41.05
N ASN A 956 -13.83 -7.68 -40.58
CA ASN A 956 -15.13 -7.40 -39.97
C ASN A 956 -15.09 -7.38 -38.43
N VAL A 957 -13.90 -7.30 -37.82
CA VAL A 957 -13.77 -7.15 -36.37
C VAL A 957 -14.14 -5.72 -35.98
N ARG A 958 -15.16 -5.58 -35.15
CA ARG A 958 -15.64 -4.29 -34.65
C ARG A 958 -15.59 -4.31 -33.13
N SER A 959 -15.23 -3.18 -32.54
CA SER A 959 -15.25 -2.98 -31.09
C SER A 959 -15.89 -1.65 -30.76
N ALA A 960 -16.55 -1.58 -29.63
CA ALA A 960 -17.10 -0.33 -29.13
C ALA A 960 -17.10 -0.28 -27.62
N ILE A 961 -16.95 0.91 -27.07
CA ILE A 961 -17.31 1.20 -25.68
C ILE A 961 -18.75 1.69 -25.70
N ASP A 962 -19.60 1.11 -24.85
CA ASP A 962 -21.01 1.46 -24.79
C ASP A 962 -21.16 2.88 -24.20
N PRO A 963 -21.93 3.78 -24.83
CA PRO A 963 -22.18 5.12 -24.31
C PRO A 963 -22.77 5.14 -22.89
N ASP A 964 -23.44 4.06 -22.45
CA ASP A 964 -23.98 3.93 -21.10
C ASP A 964 -22.94 3.56 -20.03
N SER A 965 -21.67 3.34 -20.40
CA SER A 965 -20.58 3.20 -19.42
C SER A 965 -20.46 4.45 -18.56
N THR A 966 -20.20 4.30 -17.26
CA THR A 966 -20.17 5.44 -16.33
C THR A 966 -18.88 5.55 -15.52
N ILE A 967 -18.52 6.78 -15.17
CA ILE A 967 -17.50 7.12 -14.17
C ILE A 967 -18.15 7.91 -13.03
N ASP A 968 -17.78 7.64 -11.78
CA ASP A 968 -18.46 8.23 -10.62
C ASP A 968 -17.51 8.88 -9.60
N PHE A 969 -17.65 10.20 -9.43
CA PHE A 969 -16.93 11.03 -8.45
C PHE A 969 -17.80 11.42 -7.25
N SER A 970 -19.05 10.96 -7.16
CA SER A 970 -20.05 11.42 -6.17
C SER A 970 -19.66 11.21 -4.71
N ASN A 971 -18.80 10.23 -4.44
CA ASN A 971 -18.33 9.89 -3.10
C ASN A 971 -17.01 10.58 -2.70
N MET A 972 -16.66 11.67 -3.38
CA MET A 972 -15.43 12.47 -3.16
C MET A 972 -15.82 13.91 -2.79
N PRO A 973 -15.72 14.29 -1.50
CA PRO A 973 -16.06 15.65 -1.08
C PRO A 973 -15.03 16.67 -1.56
N HIS A 974 -15.45 17.91 -1.76
CA HIS A 974 -14.57 19.03 -2.09
C HIS A 974 -13.84 19.54 -0.85
N TYR A 975 -12.55 19.22 -0.74
CA TYR A 975 -11.66 19.66 0.33
C TYR A 975 -10.19 19.56 -0.13
N ALA A 976 -9.53 20.70 -0.28
CA ALA A 976 -8.15 20.78 -0.77
C ALA A 976 -7.22 21.54 0.17
N ALA A 977 -5.98 21.09 0.23
CA ALA A 977 -4.89 21.83 0.85
C ALA A 977 -4.38 22.92 -0.12
N MET A 978 -4.32 24.14 0.38
CA MET A 978 -3.83 25.34 -0.30
C MET A 978 -2.69 25.93 0.53
N PRO A 979 -1.77 26.72 -0.02
CA PRO A 979 -1.58 27.06 -1.43
C PRO A 979 -1.07 25.89 -2.29
N ASN A 980 -1.56 25.80 -3.53
CA ASN A 980 -1.13 24.86 -4.57
C ASN A 980 -1.39 25.43 -5.98
N LEU A 981 -0.35 26.00 -6.58
CA LEU A 981 -0.36 26.65 -7.89
C LEU A 981 -0.67 25.70 -9.05
N ALA A 982 -0.57 24.38 -8.85
CA ALA A 982 -1.01 23.40 -9.85
C ALA A 982 -2.51 23.50 -10.11
N TYR A 983 -3.31 23.85 -9.10
CA TYR A 983 -4.75 24.02 -9.24
C TYR A 983 -5.09 25.23 -10.11
N MET A 984 -4.34 26.33 -9.95
CA MET A 984 -4.47 27.51 -10.78
C MET A 984 -4.01 27.25 -12.22
N ALA A 985 -2.82 26.65 -12.41
CA ALA A 985 -2.26 26.44 -13.73
C ALA A 985 -3.07 25.45 -14.60
N ASN A 986 -3.60 24.40 -13.98
CA ASN A 986 -4.33 23.36 -14.70
C ASN A 986 -5.83 23.63 -14.81
N ALA A 987 -6.46 24.18 -13.77
CA ALA A 987 -7.92 24.34 -13.71
C ALA A 987 -8.40 25.78 -13.46
N GLY A 988 -7.50 26.75 -13.25
CA GLY A 988 -7.89 28.11 -12.84
C GLY A 988 -8.47 28.22 -11.43
N PHE A 989 -8.31 27.17 -10.61
CA PHE A 989 -8.89 27.10 -9.27
C PHE A 989 -8.06 27.91 -8.26
N PRO A 990 -8.66 28.63 -7.29
CA PRO A 990 -10.07 28.58 -6.87
C PRO A 990 -11.05 29.45 -7.64
N PHE A 991 -10.58 30.32 -8.55
CA PHE A 991 -11.45 31.27 -9.25
C PHE A 991 -12.52 30.60 -10.13
N THR A 992 -12.21 29.43 -10.69
CA THR A 992 -13.12 28.62 -11.51
C THR A 992 -14.11 27.77 -10.70
N ARG A 993 -14.11 27.89 -9.36
CA ARG A 993 -15.15 27.28 -8.51
C ARG A 993 -16.55 27.70 -8.97
N MET A 994 -16.71 28.96 -9.37
CA MET A 994 -17.90 29.46 -10.08
C MET A 994 -17.57 29.55 -11.57
N ALA A 995 -18.39 28.98 -12.45
CA ALA A 995 -18.08 28.92 -13.88
C ALA A 995 -17.93 30.31 -14.55
N ASP A 996 -18.57 31.35 -13.99
CA ASP A 996 -18.56 32.74 -14.45
C ASP A 996 -17.66 33.67 -13.62
N LEU A 997 -16.91 33.10 -12.66
CA LEU A 997 -16.00 33.78 -11.72
C LEU A 997 -16.68 34.86 -10.85
N ALA A 998 -17.96 34.70 -10.50
CA ALA A 998 -18.71 35.69 -9.70
C ALA A 998 -18.04 36.07 -8.34
N GLN A 999 -17.27 35.16 -7.76
CA GLN A 999 -16.55 35.33 -6.48
C GLN A 999 -15.09 35.77 -6.62
N THR A 1000 -14.70 36.20 -7.82
CA THR A 1000 -13.32 36.61 -8.12
C THR A 1000 -13.23 38.13 -8.29
N ALA A 1001 -12.26 38.73 -7.60
CA ALA A 1001 -11.83 40.10 -7.80
C ALA A 1001 -10.45 40.12 -8.47
N ILE A 1002 -10.37 40.69 -9.66
CA ILE A 1002 -9.13 40.80 -10.43
C ILE A 1002 -8.58 42.21 -10.20
N VAL A 1003 -7.36 42.31 -9.71
CA VAL A 1003 -6.70 43.58 -9.40
C VAL A 1003 -5.74 43.91 -10.53
N MET A 1004 -5.99 45.05 -11.19
CA MET A 1004 -5.14 45.57 -12.26
C MET A 1004 -4.39 46.84 -11.80
N PRO A 1005 -3.25 47.16 -12.41
CA PRO A 1005 -2.53 48.41 -12.15
C PRO A 1005 -3.34 49.65 -12.54
N ASP A 1006 -2.92 50.82 -12.05
CA ASP A 1006 -3.69 52.03 -12.28
C ASP A 1006 -3.71 52.51 -13.74
N ARG A 1007 -2.66 52.16 -14.49
CA ARG A 1007 -2.54 52.41 -15.92
C ARG A 1007 -1.88 51.17 -16.54
N PRO A 1008 -2.66 50.13 -16.88
CA PRO A 1008 -2.10 48.89 -17.37
C PRO A 1008 -1.47 49.11 -18.76
N ASN A 1009 -0.26 48.60 -18.96
CA ASN A 1009 0.40 48.60 -20.26
C ASN A 1009 -0.11 47.45 -21.16
N ALA A 1010 0.33 47.40 -22.41
CA ALA A 1010 -0.10 46.38 -23.38
C ALA A 1010 0.19 44.95 -22.91
N GLN A 1011 1.35 44.70 -22.31
CA GLN A 1011 1.74 43.37 -21.81
C GLN A 1011 0.90 42.94 -20.59
N GLU A 1012 0.57 43.86 -19.69
CA GLU A 1012 -0.29 43.60 -18.53
C GLU A 1012 -1.73 43.31 -18.95
N MET A 1013 -2.25 44.05 -19.92
CA MET A 1013 -3.56 43.78 -20.51
C MET A 1013 -3.56 42.46 -21.30
N GLU A 1014 -2.49 42.12 -22.03
CA GLU A 1014 -2.36 40.84 -22.74
C GLU A 1014 -2.35 39.68 -21.74
N LEU A 1015 -1.62 39.79 -20.62
CA LEU A 1015 -1.66 38.80 -19.55
C LEU A 1015 -3.09 38.60 -19.03
N PHE A 1016 -3.81 39.69 -18.78
CA PHE A 1016 -5.22 39.63 -18.35
C PHE A 1016 -6.10 38.87 -19.36
N LEU A 1017 -6.05 39.23 -20.65
CA LEU A 1017 -6.86 38.56 -21.68
C LEU A 1017 -6.52 37.08 -21.82
N ASN A 1018 -5.25 36.71 -21.76
CA ASN A 1018 -4.82 35.31 -21.82
C ASN A 1018 -5.26 34.50 -20.60
N VAL A 1019 -5.17 35.09 -19.39
CA VAL A 1019 -5.67 34.42 -18.18
C VAL A 1019 -7.18 34.24 -18.26
N MET A 1020 -7.95 35.25 -18.69
CA MET A 1020 -9.40 35.10 -18.89
C MET A 1020 -9.74 34.06 -19.97
N GLY A 1021 -8.96 34.04 -21.05
CA GLY A 1021 -8.96 33.00 -22.08
C GLY A 1021 -8.84 31.60 -21.50
N ARG A 1022 -7.83 31.39 -20.65
CA ARG A 1022 -7.58 30.11 -19.97
C ARG A 1022 -8.69 29.75 -18.99
N MET A 1023 -9.27 30.72 -18.29
CA MET A 1023 -10.41 30.47 -17.39
C MET A 1023 -11.63 29.95 -18.16
N GLY A 1024 -11.99 30.60 -19.28
CA GLY A 1024 -13.09 30.14 -20.13
C GLY A 1024 -12.79 28.82 -20.84
N GLU A 1025 -11.52 28.59 -21.20
CA GLU A 1025 -11.03 27.32 -21.70
C GLU A 1025 -11.30 26.19 -20.69
N SER A 1026 -10.97 26.43 -19.41
CA SER A 1026 -11.08 25.46 -18.32
C SER A 1026 -12.52 25.16 -17.93
N THR A 1027 -13.35 26.18 -17.68
CA THR A 1027 -14.75 26.03 -17.25
C THR A 1027 -15.67 25.61 -18.40
N GLY A 1028 -15.34 26.03 -19.62
CA GLY A 1028 -16.22 25.91 -20.77
C GLY A 1028 -17.34 26.94 -20.81
N TYR A 1029 -17.21 28.04 -20.07
CA TYR A 1029 -18.21 29.10 -19.97
C TYR A 1029 -17.53 30.48 -19.93
N PRO A 1030 -18.10 31.53 -20.54
CA PRO A 1030 -17.50 32.87 -20.50
C PRO A 1030 -17.48 33.48 -19.09
N VAL A 1031 -16.45 34.26 -18.81
CA VAL A 1031 -16.21 34.94 -17.53
C VAL A 1031 -17.11 36.19 -17.43
N LEU A 1032 -18.40 36.00 -17.13
CA LEU A 1032 -19.38 37.09 -17.18
C LEU A 1032 -19.39 38.01 -15.95
N ASN A 1033 -19.14 37.46 -14.77
CA ASN A 1033 -19.42 38.10 -13.48
C ASN A 1033 -18.17 38.38 -12.63
N SER A 1034 -16.96 38.30 -13.21
CA SER A 1034 -15.74 38.75 -12.52
C SER A 1034 -15.80 40.25 -12.22
N THR A 1035 -15.17 40.68 -11.12
CA THR A 1035 -15.06 42.10 -10.75
C THR A 1035 -13.64 42.57 -11.02
N LEU A 1036 -13.48 43.62 -11.83
CA LEU A 1036 -12.16 44.21 -12.11
C LEU A 1036 -11.98 45.47 -11.26
N ILE A 1037 -10.93 45.52 -10.44
CA ILE A 1037 -10.72 46.56 -9.44
C ILE A 1037 -9.27 47.10 -9.47
N ARG A 1038 -9.06 48.23 -8.79
CA ARG A 1038 -7.72 48.79 -8.51
C ARG A 1038 -7.24 48.39 -7.12
N SER A 1039 -5.94 48.58 -6.87
CA SER A 1039 -5.33 48.27 -5.57
C SER A 1039 -5.99 48.98 -4.39
N ALA A 1040 -6.56 50.17 -4.59
CA ALA A 1040 -7.24 50.94 -3.54
C ALA A 1040 -8.61 50.38 -3.14
N ASP A 1041 -9.26 49.56 -3.98
CA ASP A 1041 -10.63 49.08 -3.76
C ASP A 1041 -10.69 47.66 -3.15
N VAL A 1042 -9.54 47.03 -2.89
CA VAL A 1042 -9.46 45.64 -2.42
C VAL A 1042 -10.18 45.42 -1.09
N GLU A 1043 -10.11 46.39 -0.16
CA GLU A 1043 -10.80 46.29 1.14
C GLU A 1043 -12.33 46.22 1.01
N LYS A 1044 -12.90 46.76 -0.08
CA LYS A 1044 -14.36 46.74 -0.33
C LYS A 1044 -14.87 45.36 -0.79
N HIS A 1045 -13.97 44.45 -1.15
CA HIS A 1045 -14.28 43.14 -1.73
C HIS A 1045 -13.64 41.99 -0.96
N SER A 1046 -13.54 42.12 0.38
CA SER A 1046 -12.87 41.14 1.25
C SER A 1046 -13.48 39.73 1.21
N ASP A 1047 -14.70 39.59 0.71
CA ASP A 1047 -15.45 38.33 0.55
C ASP A 1047 -15.11 37.56 -0.74
N LYS A 1048 -14.13 38.03 -1.52
CA LYS A 1048 -13.74 37.45 -2.82
C LYS A 1048 -12.31 36.91 -2.82
N ASP A 1049 -12.05 35.97 -3.72
CA ASP A 1049 -10.69 35.53 -4.06
C ASP A 1049 -10.03 36.58 -4.96
N PHE A 1050 -8.75 36.89 -4.71
CA PHE A 1050 -8.04 37.95 -5.43
C PHE A 1050 -7.03 37.43 -6.44
N LEU A 1051 -7.12 37.91 -7.67
CA LEU A 1051 -6.13 37.67 -8.72
C LEU A 1051 -5.40 38.98 -9.07
N LEU A 1052 -4.15 39.12 -8.65
CA LEU A 1052 -3.33 40.30 -8.92
C LEU A 1052 -2.51 40.06 -10.18
N LEU A 1053 -2.65 40.93 -11.18
CA LEU A 1053 -1.93 40.84 -12.46
C LEU A 1053 -1.20 42.15 -12.72
N GLY A 1054 0.10 42.12 -12.98
CA GLY A 1054 0.84 43.34 -13.31
C GLY A 1054 2.34 43.23 -13.07
N ALA A 1055 3.13 44.20 -13.56
CA ALA A 1055 4.53 44.31 -13.20
C ALA A 1055 4.68 44.75 -11.73
N SER A 1056 5.72 44.28 -11.04
CA SER A 1056 5.87 44.47 -9.59
C SER A 1056 5.96 45.95 -9.18
N GLY A 1057 6.56 46.79 -10.03
CA GLY A 1057 6.65 48.24 -9.80
C GLY A 1057 5.31 48.98 -9.89
N ASN A 1058 4.30 48.40 -10.54
CA ASN A 1058 2.99 49.02 -10.76
C ASN A 1058 1.90 48.48 -9.80
N LEU A 1059 2.26 47.62 -8.85
CA LEU A 1059 1.35 46.97 -7.91
C LEU A 1059 1.70 47.31 -6.45
N PRO A 1060 1.11 48.38 -5.87
CA PRO A 1060 1.37 48.80 -4.48
C PRO A 1060 1.09 47.72 -3.43
N LEU A 1061 0.12 46.83 -3.69
CA LEU A 1061 -0.27 45.74 -2.78
C LEU A 1061 0.86 44.76 -2.48
N LEU A 1062 1.82 44.59 -3.40
CA LEU A 1062 2.95 43.68 -3.16
C LEU A 1062 3.83 44.16 -2.00
N LYS A 1063 3.94 45.48 -1.81
CA LYS A 1063 4.63 46.05 -0.63
C LYS A 1063 3.79 45.85 0.64
N GLN A 1064 2.49 46.10 0.56
CA GLN A 1064 1.55 46.00 1.70
C GLN A 1064 1.42 44.56 2.23
N TRP A 1065 1.35 43.56 1.34
CA TRP A 1065 1.17 42.16 1.70
C TRP A 1065 2.46 41.35 1.76
N SER A 1066 3.61 42.02 1.70
CA SER A 1066 4.94 41.41 1.73
C SER A 1066 5.06 40.30 2.77
N LYS A 1067 4.63 40.51 4.02
CA LYS A 1067 4.70 39.53 5.13
C LYS A 1067 3.96 38.20 4.89
N TYR A 1068 2.94 38.18 4.04
CA TYR A 1068 2.12 36.99 3.79
C TYR A 1068 2.56 36.22 2.54
N MET A 1069 3.38 36.84 1.70
CA MET A 1069 3.84 36.24 0.45
C MET A 1069 5.02 35.28 0.67
N PRO A 1070 5.13 34.19 -0.11
CA PRO A 1070 6.27 33.26 -0.04
C PRO A 1070 7.60 33.94 -0.45
N MET A 1071 7.53 35.01 -1.24
CA MET A 1071 8.65 35.84 -1.64
C MET A 1071 8.27 37.32 -1.55
N SER A 1072 9.13 38.12 -0.91
CA SER A 1072 9.01 39.58 -0.95
C SER A 1072 9.76 40.14 -2.16
N MET A 1073 9.10 40.99 -2.95
CA MET A 1073 9.71 41.76 -4.03
C MET A 1073 9.73 43.23 -3.61
N ASP A 1074 10.88 43.73 -3.19
CA ASP A 1074 11.08 45.11 -2.75
C ASP A 1074 12.34 45.71 -3.38
N GLU A 1075 12.54 47.03 -3.25
CA GLU A 1075 13.70 47.76 -3.79
C GLU A 1075 15.05 47.24 -3.26
N ASN A 1076 15.04 46.55 -2.11
CA ASN A 1076 16.21 45.91 -1.48
C ASN A 1076 16.51 44.48 -2.00
N GLY A 1077 15.82 44.04 -3.05
CA GLY A 1077 16.01 42.74 -3.72
C GLY A 1077 14.99 41.66 -3.32
N ASN A 1078 14.93 40.60 -4.13
CA ASN A 1078 13.97 39.50 -3.95
C ASN A 1078 14.47 38.54 -2.84
N ARG A 1079 13.64 38.30 -1.82
CA ARG A 1079 13.97 37.41 -0.68
C ARG A 1079 12.87 36.38 -0.42
N LEU A 1080 13.27 35.12 -0.25
CA LEU A 1080 12.39 34.01 0.12
C LEU A 1080 12.09 34.05 1.63
N GLN A 1081 10.84 33.81 2.02
CA GLN A 1081 10.42 33.84 3.43
C GLN A 1081 10.43 32.46 4.07
N LEU A 1082 11.62 31.97 4.40
CA LEU A 1082 11.77 30.62 4.97
C LEU A 1082 11.42 30.57 6.47
N PRO A 1083 10.71 29.52 6.94
CA PRO A 1083 10.46 29.33 8.37
C PRO A 1083 11.76 29.10 9.14
N THR A 1084 11.87 29.71 10.33
CA THR A 1084 13.07 29.65 11.19
C THR A 1084 12.81 28.95 12.52
N GLY A 1085 13.88 28.50 13.19
CA GLY A 1085 13.82 27.91 14.54
C GLY A 1085 13.10 26.55 14.60
N PHE A 1086 12.20 26.39 15.59
CA PHE A 1086 11.46 25.14 15.82
C PHE A 1086 10.56 24.75 14.65
N LEU A 1087 9.96 25.73 13.94
CA LEU A 1087 9.15 25.44 12.76
C LEU A 1087 9.95 24.76 11.65
N ARG A 1088 11.23 25.10 11.45
CA ARG A 1088 12.11 24.44 10.45
C ARG A 1088 12.33 22.95 10.75
N LEU A 1089 12.32 22.57 12.04
CA LEU A 1089 12.43 21.18 12.46
C LEU A 1089 11.13 20.41 12.20
N VAL A 1090 9.99 21.03 12.51
CA VAL A 1090 8.65 20.45 12.26
C VAL A 1090 8.40 20.25 10.78
N THR A 1091 8.75 21.22 9.93
CA THR A 1091 8.60 21.11 8.46
C THR A 1091 9.51 20.03 7.87
N ARG A 1092 10.70 19.83 8.43
CA ARG A 1092 11.62 18.75 8.03
C ARG A 1092 11.07 17.37 8.43
N TRP A 1093 10.46 17.27 9.62
CA TRP A 1093 9.75 16.06 10.05
C TRP A 1093 8.50 15.77 9.19
N ALA A 1094 7.84 16.80 8.68
CA ALA A 1094 6.75 16.68 7.71
C ALA A 1094 7.21 16.33 6.28
N GLY A 1095 8.51 16.01 6.08
CA GLY A 1095 9.06 15.55 4.81
C GLY A 1095 9.38 16.65 3.80
N ARG A 1096 9.37 17.93 4.18
CA ARG A 1096 9.73 19.05 3.28
C ARG A 1096 11.24 19.35 3.38
N ASP A 1097 11.96 19.20 2.26
CA ASP A 1097 13.38 19.52 2.15
C ASP A 1097 13.59 21.00 1.80
N LEU A 1098 13.49 21.85 2.83
CA LEU A 1098 13.68 23.30 2.71
C LEU A 1098 15.08 23.68 2.21
N ASP A 1099 16.10 22.84 2.45
CA ASP A 1099 17.50 23.12 2.10
C ASP A 1099 17.75 22.88 0.59
N ALA A 1100 17.08 21.89 -0.01
CA ALA A 1100 17.08 21.71 -1.46
C ALA A 1100 16.34 22.83 -2.19
N MET A 1101 15.22 23.29 -1.61
CA MET A 1101 14.38 24.35 -2.17
C MET A 1101 15.08 25.71 -2.15
N GLU A 1102 15.71 26.07 -1.03
CA GLU A 1102 16.47 27.32 -0.87
C GLU A 1102 17.59 27.41 -1.92
N ARG A 1103 18.29 26.29 -2.18
CA ARG A 1103 19.34 26.24 -3.22
C ARG A 1103 18.77 26.44 -4.62
N HIS A 1104 17.71 25.71 -5.00
CA HIS A 1104 17.21 25.72 -6.37
C HIS A 1104 16.52 27.05 -6.74
N ALA A 1105 15.65 27.56 -5.86
CA ALA A 1105 14.99 28.85 -6.06
C ALA A 1105 15.97 30.02 -5.90
N GLY A 1106 16.88 29.95 -4.91
CA GLY A 1106 17.91 30.95 -4.68
C GLY A 1106 18.90 31.07 -5.85
N GLU A 1107 19.30 29.95 -6.46
CA GLU A 1107 20.15 29.97 -7.65
C GLU A 1107 19.50 30.65 -8.86
N MET A 1108 18.20 30.45 -9.08
CA MET A 1108 17.52 31.12 -10.18
C MET A 1108 17.44 32.63 -9.93
N LEU A 1109 17.05 33.04 -8.72
CA LEU A 1109 16.98 34.45 -8.33
C LEU A 1109 18.34 35.13 -8.44
N ALA A 1110 19.41 34.48 -8.01
CA ALA A 1110 20.78 34.99 -8.11
C ALA A 1110 21.25 35.15 -9.57
N LYS A 1111 20.86 34.24 -10.48
CA LYS A 1111 21.26 34.25 -11.90
C LYS A 1111 20.43 35.21 -12.76
N THR A 1112 19.15 35.42 -12.43
CA THR A 1112 18.20 36.16 -13.27
C THR A 1112 17.88 37.58 -12.76
N GLY A 1113 18.28 37.94 -11.54
CA GLY A 1113 18.03 39.26 -10.99
C GLY A 1113 16.53 39.53 -10.87
N ASN A 1114 16.03 40.55 -11.57
CA ASN A 1114 14.60 40.90 -11.65
C ASN A 1114 13.93 40.45 -12.96
N ALA A 1115 14.69 39.85 -13.89
CA ALA A 1115 14.22 39.53 -15.24
C ALA A 1115 13.54 38.15 -15.30
N PHE A 1116 12.48 37.95 -14.53
CA PHE A 1116 11.73 36.69 -14.47
C PHE A 1116 10.23 36.93 -14.25
N GLY A 1117 9.41 35.95 -14.63
CA GLY A 1117 8.01 35.87 -14.28
C GLY A 1117 7.81 35.10 -12.97
N ALA A 1118 6.90 35.55 -12.13
CA ALA A 1118 6.59 34.97 -10.83
C ALA A 1118 5.09 34.73 -10.69
N MET A 1119 4.73 33.56 -10.17
CA MET A 1119 3.39 33.25 -9.71
C MET A 1119 3.45 32.86 -8.25
N MET A 1120 2.60 33.46 -7.41
CA MET A 1120 2.58 33.24 -5.96
C MET A 1120 1.16 33.00 -5.48
N GLN A 1121 0.99 32.18 -4.44
CA GLN A 1121 -0.30 31.95 -3.80
C GLN A 1121 -0.19 31.94 -2.28
N PHE A 1122 -1.14 32.57 -1.61
CA PHE A 1122 -1.24 32.60 -0.15
C PHE A 1122 -2.70 32.83 0.29
N GLU A 1123 -2.97 32.75 1.60
CA GLU A 1123 -4.30 33.04 2.16
C GLU A 1123 -4.52 34.55 2.22
N SER A 1124 -5.74 35.00 1.90
CA SER A 1124 -6.10 36.41 1.95
C SER A 1124 -5.96 36.98 3.37
N PRO A 1125 -5.21 38.08 3.56
CA PRO A 1125 -5.07 38.72 4.86
C PRO A 1125 -6.36 39.43 5.31
N LEU A 1126 -7.34 39.60 4.41
CA LEU A 1126 -8.60 40.29 4.68
C LEU A 1126 -9.70 39.35 5.19
N SER A 1127 -9.69 38.08 4.74
CA SER A 1127 -10.66 37.08 5.16
C SER A 1127 -10.08 35.68 5.02
N SER A 1128 -10.23 34.87 6.07
CA SER A 1128 -9.76 33.47 6.05
C SER A 1128 -10.58 32.62 5.06
N GLY A 1129 -9.93 31.62 4.47
CA GLY A 1129 -10.52 30.70 3.50
C GLY A 1129 -10.54 31.20 2.06
N HIS A 1130 -10.18 32.47 1.80
CA HIS A 1130 -10.01 33.03 0.46
C HIS A 1130 -8.54 33.03 0.03
N SER A 1131 -8.29 32.82 -1.26
CA SER A 1131 -6.95 32.78 -1.83
C SER A 1131 -6.59 34.09 -2.53
N VAL A 1132 -5.33 34.47 -2.40
CA VAL A 1132 -4.69 35.49 -3.24
C VAL A 1132 -3.72 34.79 -4.17
N ILE A 1133 -3.87 35.01 -5.48
CA ILE A 1133 -2.89 34.61 -6.48
C ILE A 1133 -2.31 35.86 -7.14
N VAL A 1134 -0.99 35.93 -7.18
CA VAL A 1134 -0.25 37.02 -7.80
C VAL A 1134 0.47 36.49 -9.02
N MET A 1135 0.26 37.11 -10.18
CA MET A 1135 1.08 36.92 -11.38
C MET A 1135 1.80 38.23 -11.67
N THR A 1136 3.12 38.23 -11.44
CA THR A 1136 3.94 39.43 -11.51
C THR A 1136 5.28 39.15 -12.16
N SER A 1137 6.00 40.19 -12.54
CA SER A 1137 7.38 40.12 -12.99
C SER A 1137 8.13 41.36 -12.53
N GLY A 1138 9.47 41.31 -12.48
CA GLY A 1138 10.27 42.51 -12.23
C GLY A 1138 10.28 43.48 -13.41
N ASP A 1139 10.09 42.98 -14.63
CA ASP A 1139 9.99 43.76 -15.87
C ASP A 1139 8.77 43.35 -16.70
N SER A 1140 8.14 44.28 -17.43
CA SER A 1140 6.91 43.98 -18.19
C SER A 1140 7.09 42.95 -19.31
N THR A 1141 8.32 42.74 -19.82
CA THR A 1141 8.57 41.78 -20.90
C THR A 1141 8.56 40.33 -20.41
N SER A 1142 9.00 40.08 -19.17
CA SER A 1142 8.98 38.74 -18.56
C SER A 1142 7.56 38.25 -18.18
N LEU A 1143 6.51 39.09 -18.29
CA LEU A 1143 5.11 38.62 -18.19
C LEU A 1143 4.73 37.68 -19.34
N ALA A 1144 5.37 37.81 -20.49
CA ALA A 1144 5.18 36.91 -21.62
C ALA A 1144 5.64 35.48 -21.29
N ASP A 1145 6.68 35.32 -20.46
CA ASP A 1145 7.17 34.01 -20.02
C ASP A 1145 6.10 33.27 -19.19
N LEU A 1146 5.37 33.97 -18.30
CA LEU A 1146 4.26 33.39 -17.54
C LEU A 1146 3.13 32.92 -18.45
N THR A 1147 2.75 33.75 -19.43
CA THR A 1147 1.70 33.43 -20.39
C THR A 1147 2.09 32.22 -21.25
N ALA A 1148 3.33 32.17 -21.74
CA ALA A 1148 3.85 31.04 -22.49
C ALA A 1148 3.92 29.75 -21.64
N GLY A 1149 4.33 29.86 -20.37
CA GLY A 1149 4.36 28.77 -19.41
C GLY A 1149 2.98 28.18 -19.14
N LEU A 1150 1.96 29.03 -19.02
CA LEU A 1150 0.56 28.61 -18.86
C LEU A 1150 -0.03 28.00 -20.14
N ASN A 1151 0.44 28.35 -21.34
CA ASN A 1151 -0.08 27.80 -22.59
C ASN A 1151 0.59 26.47 -23.02
N LYS A 1152 1.81 26.19 -22.57
CA LYS A 1152 2.53 24.93 -22.87
C LYS A 1152 2.30 23.86 -21.79
N ALA A 1153 1.78 22.68 -22.17
CA ALA A 1153 1.49 21.58 -21.24
C ALA A 1153 2.71 21.11 -20.42
N ASP A 1154 3.87 20.97 -21.09
CA ASP A 1154 5.12 20.51 -20.45
C ASP A 1154 5.63 21.48 -19.38
N LEU A 1155 5.40 22.78 -19.58
CA LEU A 1155 5.77 23.81 -18.62
C LEU A 1155 4.73 23.91 -17.50
N ARG A 1156 3.43 23.86 -17.83
CA ARG A 1156 2.31 23.86 -16.87
C ARG A 1156 2.45 22.77 -15.79
N SER A 1157 2.88 21.57 -16.17
CA SER A 1157 3.04 20.46 -15.21
C SER A 1157 4.02 20.76 -14.06
N LYS A 1158 4.91 21.75 -14.25
CA LYS A 1158 5.90 22.21 -13.27
C LYS A 1158 5.39 23.33 -12.36
N PHE A 1159 4.20 23.88 -12.60
CA PHE A 1159 3.58 24.88 -11.72
C PHE A 1159 3.02 24.15 -10.50
N GLN A 1160 3.82 24.08 -9.45
CA GLN A 1160 3.49 23.38 -8.20
C GLN A 1160 3.88 24.25 -7.02
N GLY A 1161 3.36 23.93 -5.84
CA GLY A 1161 3.71 24.66 -4.62
C GLY A 1161 2.97 25.99 -4.47
N ASP A 1162 3.57 26.95 -3.79
CA ASP A 1162 3.02 28.29 -3.56
C ASP A 1162 3.81 29.42 -4.21
N LEU A 1163 4.98 29.11 -4.75
CA LEU A 1163 5.84 30.00 -5.53
C LEU A 1163 6.32 29.28 -6.79
N VAL A 1164 6.12 29.91 -7.94
CA VAL A 1164 6.68 29.49 -9.23
C VAL A 1164 7.43 30.66 -9.84
N LEU A 1165 8.66 30.42 -10.25
CA LEU A 1165 9.52 31.35 -10.97
C LEU A 1165 9.76 30.80 -12.38
N ILE A 1166 9.68 31.64 -13.41
CA ILE A 1166 9.86 31.25 -14.81
C ILE A 1166 10.74 32.24 -15.58
N LYS A 1167 11.67 31.72 -16.37
CA LYS A 1167 12.43 32.47 -17.38
C LYS A 1167 12.70 31.58 -18.61
N GLY A 1168 12.03 31.89 -19.72
CA GLY A 1168 12.01 30.98 -20.88
C GLY A 1168 11.50 29.59 -20.49
N GLU A 1169 12.31 28.55 -20.71
CA GLU A 1169 11.96 27.16 -20.36
C GLU A 1169 12.42 26.72 -18.95
N ARG A 1170 13.14 27.59 -18.22
CA ARG A 1170 13.60 27.30 -16.86
C ARG A 1170 12.51 27.69 -15.87
N ILE A 1171 12.08 26.72 -15.06
CA ILE A 1171 11.06 26.89 -14.01
C ILE A 1171 11.64 26.38 -12.69
N ALA A 1172 11.45 27.15 -11.62
CA ALA A 1172 11.63 26.67 -10.25
C ALA A 1172 10.31 26.81 -9.51
N ASN A 1173 10.00 25.83 -8.66
CA ASN A 1173 8.84 25.84 -7.79
C ASN A 1173 9.26 25.65 -6.34
N ALA A 1174 8.43 26.12 -5.42
CA ALA A 1174 8.64 25.98 -3.98
C ALA A 1174 7.29 25.98 -3.23
N GLN A 1175 7.28 25.37 -2.04
CA GLN A 1175 6.19 25.41 -1.04
C GLN A 1175 6.73 25.96 0.29
N ILE A 1176 6.52 27.24 0.56
CA ILE A 1176 7.15 27.99 1.65
C ILE A 1176 6.17 28.32 2.78
N GLY A 1177 4.99 28.85 2.45
CA GLY A 1177 3.97 29.36 3.36
C GLY A 1177 3.17 28.28 4.09
N GLU A 1178 2.34 28.74 5.03
CA GLU A 1178 1.42 27.90 5.79
C GLU A 1178 0.33 27.32 4.89
N THR A 1179 -0.04 26.07 5.16
CA THR A 1179 -1.13 25.41 4.44
C THR A 1179 -2.47 25.65 5.12
N TYR A 1180 -3.42 26.21 4.38
CA TYR A 1180 -4.84 26.34 4.76
C TYR A 1180 -5.69 25.40 3.91
N TYR A 1181 -6.97 25.24 4.25
CA TYR A 1181 -7.86 24.32 3.55
C TYR A 1181 -9.06 25.06 2.97
N SER A 1182 -9.39 24.75 1.71
CA SER A 1182 -10.59 25.23 1.04
C SER A 1182 -11.57 24.07 0.88
N GLY A 1183 -12.85 24.30 1.21
CA GLY A 1183 -13.91 23.29 1.17
C GLY A 1183 -14.27 22.74 2.55
N SER A 1184 -15.02 21.63 2.58
CA SER A 1184 -15.48 21.01 3.83
C SER A 1184 -15.53 19.50 3.74
N LEU A 1185 -15.19 18.83 4.85
CA LEU A 1185 -15.28 17.38 4.97
C LEU A 1185 -16.50 16.97 5.82
N PRO A 1186 -17.14 15.83 5.53
CA PRO A 1186 -18.08 15.22 6.45
C PRO A 1186 -17.43 15.03 7.83
N TRP A 1187 -18.18 15.29 8.91
CA TRP A 1187 -17.66 15.31 10.28
C TRP A 1187 -16.75 14.11 10.63
N TRP A 1188 -17.18 12.89 10.30
CA TRP A 1188 -16.41 11.68 10.59
C TRP A 1188 -15.12 11.57 9.77
N THR A 1189 -15.16 12.00 8.51
CA THR A 1189 -14.00 12.04 7.63
C THR A 1189 -13.01 13.09 8.12
N TRP A 1190 -13.51 14.27 8.48
CA TRP A 1190 -12.72 15.35 9.08
C TRP A 1190 -12.02 14.89 10.35
N LEU A 1191 -12.74 14.27 11.30
CA LEU A 1191 -12.16 13.82 12.57
C LEU A 1191 -11.06 12.79 12.35
N LYS A 1192 -11.30 11.78 11.50
CA LYS A 1192 -10.30 10.75 11.19
C LYS A 1192 -9.07 11.35 10.53
N TRP A 1193 -9.27 12.20 9.54
CA TRP A 1193 -8.19 12.87 8.82
C TRP A 1193 -7.39 13.77 9.78
N HIS A 1194 -8.06 14.60 10.58
CA HIS A 1194 -7.44 15.50 11.54
C HIS A 1194 -6.62 14.74 12.59
N LEU A 1195 -7.17 13.68 13.20
CA LEU A 1195 -6.43 12.82 14.13
C LEU A 1195 -5.25 12.11 13.47
N SER A 1196 -5.37 11.74 12.18
CA SER A 1196 -4.26 11.14 11.43
C SER A 1196 -3.12 12.12 11.15
N THR A 1197 -3.45 13.40 10.93
CA THR A 1197 -2.46 14.48 10.74
C THR A 1197 -1.85 14.97 12.06
N GLN A 1198 -2.50 14.68 13.20
CA GLN A 1198 -2.11 15.16 14.53
C GLN A 1198 -1.89 13.97 15.50
N PRO A 1199 -0.82 13.17 15.33
CA PRO A 1199 -0.60 11.93 16.08
C PRO A 1199 -0.52 12.14 17.60
N PHE A 1200 -0.03 13.29 18.07
CA PHE A 1200 0.05 13.59 19.50
C PHE A 1200 -1.33 13.72 20.15
N ILE A 1201 -2.29 14.33 19.47
CA ILE A 1201 -3.68 14.45 19.95
C ILE A 1201 -4.30 13.05 20.06
N MET A 1202 -4.06 12.19 19.05
CA MET A 1202 -4.51 10.80 19.07
C MET A 1202 -3.93 10.02 20.27
N ILE A 1203 -2.63 10.19 20.56
CA ILE A 1203 -1.98 9.54 21.71
C ILE A 1203 -2.61 9.99 23.03
N ILE A 1204 -2.86 11.29 23.20
CA ILE A 1204 -3.53 11.83 24.41
C ILE A 1204 -4.93 11.22 24.56
N PHE A 1205 -5.71 11.18 23.49
CA PHE A 1205 -7.05 10.60 23.52
C PHE A 1205 -7.02 9.10 23.88
N LEU A 1206 -6.09 8.35 23.29
CA LEU A 1206 -5.90 6.93 23.59
C LEU A 1206 -5.47 6.70 25.05
N MET A 1207 -4.57 7.53 25.59
CA MET A 1207 -4.17 7.45 27.00
C MET A 1207 -5.35 7.74 27.94
N LEU A 1208 -6.15 8.76 27.63
CA LEU A 1208 -7.34 9.09 28.42
C LEU A 1208 -8.39 7.98 28.36
N ALA A 1209 -8.68 7.45 27.17
CA ALA A 1209 -9.59 6.34 26.98
C ALA A 1209 -9.12 5.09 27.74
N SER A 1210 -7.81 4.80 27.69
CA SER A 1210 -7.19 3.69 28.42
C SER A 1210 -7.30 3.87 29.94
N LEU A 1211 -7.08 5.08 30.44
CA LEU A 1211 -7.21 5.40 31.86
C LEU A 1211 -8.66 5.26 32.36
N ILE A 1212 -9.63 5.72 31.58
CA ILE A 1212 -11.07 5.58 31.88
C ILE A 1212 -11.45 4.09 31.92
N ALA A 1213 -11.07 3.33 30.88
CA ALA A 1213 -11.35 1.90 30.80
C ALA A 1213 -10.70 1.13 31.96
N ALA A 1214 -9.43 1.42 32.28
CA ALA A 1214 -8.73 0.82 33.40
C ALA A 1214 -9.40 1.14 34.75
N THR A 1215 -9.83 2.40 34.96
CA THR A 1215 -10.51 2.82 36.18
C THR A 1215 -11.89 2.15 36.33
N MET A 1216 -12.65 2.06 35.25
CA MET A 1216 -13.93 1.35 35.22
C MET A 1216 -13.76 -0.14 35.53
N LEU A 1217 -12.80 -0.79 34.88
CA LEU A 1217 -12.51 -2.21 35.07
C LEU A 1217 -12.04 -2.48 36.51
N PHE A 1218 -11.13 -1.66 37.04
CA PHE A 1218 -10.63 -1.79 38.42
C PHE A 1218 -11.77 -1.68 39.44
N ARG A 1219 -12.66 -0.68 39.30
CA ARG A 1219 -13.82 -0.52 40.18
C ARG A 1219 -14.79 -1.69 40.08
N PHE A 1220 -15.04 -2.19 38.87
CA PHE A 1220 -15.88 -3.36 38.63
C PHE A 1220 -15.31 -4.62 39.30
N LEU A 1221 -14.02 -4.91 39.09
CA LEU A 1221 -13.35 -6.07 39.69
C LEU A 1221 -13.32 -5.99 41.21
N ARG A 1222 -13.06 -4.81 41.79
CA ARG A 1222 -13.08 -4.61 43.25
C ARG A 1222 -14.46 -4.81 43.85
N LYS A 1223 -15.52 -4.32 43.19
CA LYS A 1223 -16.91 -4.55 43.62
C LYS A 1223 -17.27 -6.03 43.55
N LYS A 1224 -16.82 -6.74 42.51
CA LYS A 1224 -17.03 -8.18 42.37
C LYS A 1224 -16.33 -8.98 43.46
N ALA A 1225 -15.08 -8.64 43.77
CA ALA A 1225 -14.32 -9.26 44.87
C ALA A 1225 -15.03 -9.07 46.22
N ALA A 1226 -15.49 -7.85 46.53
CA ALA A 1226 -16.26 -7.58 47.74
C ALA A 1226 -17.58 -8.39 47.80
N SER A 1227 -18.29 -8.51 46.68
CA SER A 1227 -19.50 -9.33 46.61
C SER A 1227 -19.24 -10.82 46.79
N ARG A 1228 -18.06 -11.31 46.36
CA ARG A 1228 -17.65 -12.71 46.52
C ARG A 1228 -17.38 -13.03 47.99
N LEU A 1229 -16.64 -12.17 48.68
CA LEU A 1229 -16.37 -12.30 50.12
C LEU A 1229 -17.65 -12.15 50.96
N ALA A 1230 -18.53 -11.20 50.64
CA ALA A 1230 -19.79 -10.99 51.38
C ALA A 1230 -20.81 -12.15 51.26
N LEU A 1231 -20.70 -13.00 50.23
CA LEU A 1231 -21.49 -14.22 50.12
C LEU A 1231 -21.07 -15.28 51.14
N GLU A 1232 -19.84 -15.21 51.67
CA GLU A 1232 -19.38 -16.07 52.77
C GLU A 1232 -19.99 -15.63 54.11
N ASP A 1233 -20.07 -14.31 54.36
CA ASP A 1233 -20.60 -13.77 55.62
C ASP A 1233 -22.11 -13.91 55.77
N LYS A 1234 -22.89 -13.94 54.67
CA LYS A 1234 -24.35 -14.16 54.72
C LYS A 1234 -24.76 -15.62 54.94
N LYS A 1235 -23.81 -16.56 54.91
CA LYS A 1235 -24.05 -18.01 55.10
C LYS A 1235 -23.47 -18.58 56.39
N LYS A 1236 -22.67 -17.82 57.13
CA LYS A 1236 -22.44 -18.04 58.56
C LYS A 1236 -23.62 -17.48 59.34
#